data_AF-A0A533VA20-F1
#
_entry.id   AF-A0A533VA20-F1
#
_cell.length_a   1.000
_cell.length_b   1.000
_cell.length_c   1.000
_cell.angle_alpha   90.00
_cell.angle_beta   90.00
_cell.angle_gamma   90.00
#
_symmetry.space_group_name_H-M   'P 1'
#
loop_
_entity.id
_entity.type
_entity.pdbx_description
1 polymer ?
#
loop_
_entity_poly.entity_id
_entity_poly.type
_entity_poly.pdbx_seq_one_letter_code
_entity_poly.pdbx_strand_id
1 'polypeptide(L)'
;MRFSGKLHLSRYFFVILPIISCMLFGYVLSIIGPDQFEFDFMVFGQSPNEKKINDENSPNTVIISATDGNNNLISNNGSTASNSMKFAFSGTDNQGVTISHFECSIDGQAFVTCLSTNTINVADGTHTFRVRSEDKDRIKDLTPASFRWTVDATPPATSINSAIDGNNNTISSNGNSQSTSMKFIFSGTDTGGVGVDHFECNIDNSKFVTCTSPFIFPNLLKDGTHTFKIRSEDNVGNISPSPASFTWTVDTVPSTTTIDRVINGNKSTITNGSNTGSKSITFTFSANDTGGKEDRGVGINHFECNIDNSKFVTCTSPFIFPNLLKDGTHTFKVLSEDNAENKDLTPASFTWIVDTVAPIISINTATDGNRNFMNTGSNTSSNGMTFSFSGNDTGGKEAKGVGINHFECSLDDASFSFCTSPVQFTSINLPEGIHTFQIRAEDNVGNLSPNPVSFTWTIDTESPTTSIESSIDGYKKNVMNGGNTSSNSVTFTFSANDTGGKEGKGVGINHFECSIDNSNYTTCTSPLQSNNLTDGTHTLNITSEDNVGNLSPSPSSFNWTVDTVPPTTTIDTAIDGNKSAITNGSNTGSNSVTFTFSANDTGGKEGKGVGINVFECSIDNSNFTTCASPVQFTSANISDGHHIFKVFSKDGVGNRDLSPSS
;
A
#
# COMPACT_ATOMS: atom_id res chain seq x y z
N MET A 1 -5.12 23.27 23.77
CA MET A 1 -5.31 24.70 24.07
C MET A 1 -6.79 24.97 24.31
N ARG A 2 -7.11 25.64 25.42
CA ARG A 2 -8.44 26.08 25.91
C ARG A 2 -9.51 24.99 26.12
N PHE A 3 -9.69 24.61 27.39
CA PHE A 3 -10.99 24.18 27.91
C PHE A 3 -11.39 25.08 29.09
N SER A 4 -12.62 25.59 29.00
CA SER A 4 -13.34 26.31 30.04
C SER A 4 -14.27 25.34 30.74
N GLY A 5 -14.22 25.29 32.08
CA GLY A 5 -15.16 24.53 32.90
C GLY A 5 -15.10 25.02 34.35
N LYS A 6 -16.06 25.86 34.75
CA LYS A 6 -16.41 26.18 36.13
C LYS A 6 -17.35 25.08 36.64
N LEU A 7 -17.13 24.56 37.86
CA LEU A 7 -18.07 24.75 38.97
C LEU A 7 -17.48 24.32 40.33
N HIS A 8 -17.71 25.21 41.29
CA HIS A 8 -17.71 25.13 42.76
C HIS A 8 -17.28 23.87 43.52
N LEU A 9 -16.35 24.08 44.47
CA LEU A 9 -16.48 23.53 45.82
C LEU A 9 -15.98 24.53 46.89
N SER A 10 -16.72 24.53 48.00
CA SER A 10 -16.66 25.43 49.15
C SER A 10 -15.33 25.37 49.92
N ARG A 11 -14.81 26.54 50.33
CA ARG A 11 -13.71 26.69 51.30
C ARG A 11 -14.29 27.23 52.61
N TYR A 12 -14.12 26.50 53.70
CA TYR A 12 -14.08 27.06 55.04
C TYR A 12 -12.73 26.72 55.68
N PHE A 13 -11.95 27.77 55.93
CA PHE A 13 -10.73 27.80 56.71
C PHE A 13 -11.10 28.35 58.09
N PHE A 14 -10.70 27.69 59.17
CA PHE A 14 -10.54 28.34 60.47
C PHE A 14 -9.18 27.95 61.05
N VAL A 15 -8.35 28.96 61.24
CA VAL A 15 -7.10 28.93 62.00
C VAL A 15 -7.38 29.66 63.32
N ILE A 16 -7.19 28.92 64.40
CA ILE A 16 -6.58 29.27 65.70
C ILE A 16 -6.41 30.76 66.03
N LEU A 17 -6.89 31.20 67.19
CA LEU A 17 -6.12 32.09 68.07
C LEU A 17 -6.47 31.86 69.56
N PRO A 18 -5.52 32.01 70.50
CA PRO A 18 -5.72 31.73 71.94
C PRO A 18 -5.70 33.02 72.80
N ILE A 19 -5.67 32.82 74.13
CA ILE A 19 -5.02 33.65 75.19
C ILE A 19 -5.90 34.54 76.13
N ILE A 20 -5.98 34.07 77.40
CA ILE A 20 -5.61 34.73 78.68
C ILE A 20 -6.58 35.66 79.48
N SER A 21 -6.70 35.29 80.76
CA SER A 21 -6.74 36.06 82.04
C SER A 21 -8.01 36.61 82.71
N CYS A 22 -8.09 36.22 83.98
CA CYS A 22 -8.17 37.03 85.21
C CYS A 22 -9.45 37.81 85.59
N MET A 23 -10.01 37.34 86.72
CA MET A 23 -10.17 38.03 88.01
C MET A 23 -11.27 39.10 88.26
N LEU A 24 -11.91 38.88 89.42
CA LEU A 24 -12.29 39.79 90.52
C LEU A 24 -13.73 40.39 90.59
N PHE A 25 -14.35 40.10 91.76
CA PHE A 25 -15.37 40.82 92.57
C PHE A 25 -16.73 41.16 91.94
N GLY A 26 -17.87 41.10 92.63
CA GLY A 26 -18.18 40.88 94.04
C GLY A 26 -19.59 41.42 94.34
N TYR A 27 -20.23 40.89 95.38
CA TYR A 27 -21.38 41.45 96.13
C TYR A 27 -22.74 41.63 95.40
N VAL A 28 -23.94 41.46 95.97
CA VAL A 28 -24.51 40.82 97.19
C VAL A 28 -26.03 41.18 97.18
N LEU A 29 -26.81 40.50 98.03
CA LEU A 29 -28.21 40.76 98.50
C LEU A 29 -29.34 40.28 97.54
N SER A 30 -30.13 39.24 97.87
CA SER A 30 -31.11 39.05 98.97
C SER A 30 -32.44 39.77 98.74
N ILE A 31 -33.57 39.05 98.90
CA ILE A 31 -34.89 39.45 99.46
C ILE A 31 -35.61 38.10 99.82
N ILE A 32 -35.71 37.70 101.12
CA ILE A 32 -36.82 37.83 102.12
C ILE A 32 -38.06 36.95 101.78
N GLY A 33 -38.71 36.13 102.64
CA GLY A 33 -38.78 35.84 104.09
C GLY A 33 -40.09 35.02 104.36
N PRO A 34 -40.63 34.81 105.58
CA PRO A 34 -40.03 34.72 106.91
C PRO A 34 -40.55 33.52 107.77
N ASP A 35 -40.13 33.52 109.04
CA ASP A 35 -40.37 32.61 110.17
C ASP A 35 -41.78 32.57 110.80
N GLN A 36 -41.90 31.61 111.75
CA GLN A 36 -42.62 31.63 113.05
C GLN A 36 -43.91 30.79 113.22
N PHE A 37 -43.75 29.68 113.95
CA PHE A 37 -44.64 29.32 115.07
C PHE A 37 -43.83 29.46 116.38
N GLU A 38 -44.49 30.04 117.37
CA GLU A 38 -44.02 30.60 118.64
C GLU A 38 -43.53 29.60 119.71
N PHE A 39 -42.60 30.09 120.55
CA PHE A 39 -42.30 29.81 121.98
C PHE A 39 -42.00 28.34 122.41
N ASP A 40 -41.07 28.02 123.33
CA ASP A 40 -40.44 28.76 124.42
C ASP A 40 -39.12 28.07 124.86
N PHE A 41 -38.28 28.79 125.60
CA PHE A 41 -36.91 28.46 126.04
C PHE A 41 -36.79 27.44 127.19
N MET A 42 -35.70 26.65 127.22
CA MET A 42 -34.88 26.44 128.44
C MET A 42 -33.47 25.89 128.16
N VAL A 43 -32.50 26.34 128.95
CA VAL A 43 -31.04 26.15 128.81
C VAL A 43 -30.49 25.25 129.93
N PHE A 44 -29.30 24.67 129.67
CA PHE A 44 -28.25 24.13 130.57
C PHE A 44 -28.22 22.62 130.86
N GLY A 45 -27.00 22.05 130.77
CA GLY A 45 -26.61 20.87 131.55
C GLY A 45 -25.42 20.09 130.99
N GLN A 46 -24.25 20.24 131.62
CA GLN A 46 -22.93 19.68 131.26
C GLN A 46 -22.75 18.16 131.44
N SER A 47 -21.76 17.67 130.68
CA SER A 47 -20.94 16.44 130.82
C SER A 47 -20.49 16.08 132.24
N PRO A 48 -20.04 14.83 132.46
CA PRO A 48 -18.63 14.73 132.89
C PRO A 48 -17.80 13.63 132.18
N ASN A 49 -16.59 14.07 131.78
CA ASN A 49 -15.28 13.38 131.79
C ASN A 49 -15.05 12.13 130.93
N GLU A 50 -14.50 12.36 129.73
CA GLU A 50 -13.70 11.37 128.99
C GLU A 50 -12.30 11.22 129.62
N LYS A 51 -11.95 9.98 129.99
CA LYS A 51 -10.56 9.53 130.12
C LYS A 51 -9.96 9.44 128.72
N LYS A 52 -8.90 10.21 128.44
CA LYS A 52 -8.00 9.94 127.31
C LYS A 52 -7.33 8.59 127.53
N ILE A 53 -7.66 7.60 126.70
CA ILE A 53 -6.85 6.42 126.49
C ILE A 53 -5.76 6.87 125.51
N ASN A 54 -4.48 6.83 125.91
CA ASN A 54 -3.40 7.04 124.96
C ASN A 54 -3.24 5.72 124.19
N ASP A 55 -3.76 5.66 122.96
CA ASP A 55 -3.43 4.57 122.06
C ASP A 55 -2.00 4.79 121.51
N GLU A 56 -1.21 3.72 121.43
CA GLU A 56 0.12 3.74 120.79
C GLU A 56 0.17 2.84 119.55
N ASN A 57 -0.92 2.13 119.22
CA ASN A 57 -0.96 1.23 118.07
C ASN A 57 -1.45 1.97 116.82
N SER A 58 -0.71 1.79 115.73
CA SER A 58 -1.11 2.26 114.40
C SER A 58 -2.36 1.50 113.91
N PRO A 59 -3.36 2.19 113.33
CA PRO A 59 -4.48 1.50 112.70
C PRO A 59 -4.00 0.70 111.48
N ASN A 60 -4.78 -0.29 111.04
CA ASN A 60 -4.48 -1.13 109.87
C ASN A 60 -5.54 -0.96 108.77
N THR A 61 -5.10 -0.65 107.56
CA THR A 61 -5.95 -0.42 106.39
C THR A 61 -5.86 -1.58 105.42
N VAL A 62 -6.99 -2.00 104.85
CA VAL A 62 -7.05 -3.02 103.80
C VAL A 62 -7.90 -2.56 102.62
N ILE A 63 -7.47 -2.90 101.41
CA ILE A 63 -8.27 -2.73 100.20
C ILE A 63 -9.11 -4.00 100.03
N ILE A 64 -10.43 -3.84 100.04
CA ILE A 64 -11.41 -4.93 99.97
C ILE A 64 -11.67 -5.32 98.52
N SER A 65 -11.80 -4.32 97.63
CA SER A 65 -11.99 -4.54 96.20
C SER A 65 -11.53 -3.34 95.38
N ALA A 66 -11.13 -3.65 94.15
CA ALA A 66 -10.88 -2.67 93.09
C ALA A 66 -11.73 -3.08 91.89
N THR A 67 -12.63 -2.20 91.46
CA THR A 67 -13.49 -2.42 90.29
C THR A 67 -13.30 -1.30 89.31
N ASP A 68 -13.12 -1.62 88.03
CA ASP A 68 -12.96 -0.61 86.99
C ASP A 68 -14.30 0.11 86.67
N GLY A 69 -14.27 1.12 85.80
CA GLY A 69 -15.47 1.85 85.37
C GLY A 69 -16.47 1.02 84.56
N ASN A 70 -16.10 -0.19 84.15
CA ASN A 70 -16.96 -1.18 83.49
C ASN A 70 -17.52 -2.22 84.49
N ASN A 71 -17.29 -2.03 85.79
CA ASN A 71 -17.65 -2.92 86.90
C ASN A 71 -16.92 -4.29 86.89
N ASN A 72 -15.78 -4.42 86.21
CA ASN A 72 -14.95 -5.61 86.29
C ASN A 72 -14.08 -5.56 87.55
N LEU A 73 -13.95 -6.68 88.24
CA LEU A 73 -13.04 -6.80 89.38
C LEU A 73 -11.60 -6.92 88.85
N ILE A 74 -10.73 -6.01 89.29
CA ILE A 74 -9.32 -5.99 88.90
C ILE A 74 -8.49 -6.59 90.02
N SER A 75 -7.57 -7.50 89.68
CA SER A 75 -6.61 -8.06 90.62
C SER A 75 -5.43 -7.11 90.83
N ASN A 76 -4.72 -7.24 91.95
CA ASN A 76 -3.51 -6.44 92.16
C ASN A 76 -2.44 -6.84 91.10
N ASN A 77 -1.88 -5.83 90.44
CA ASN A 77 -1.09 -5.90 89.20
C ASN A 77 -1.87 -6.31 87.93
N GLY A 78 -3.19 -6.22 87.95
CA GLY A 78 -4.04 -6.42 86.77
C GLY A 78 -4.08 -5.21 85.84
N SER A 79 -4.80 -5.34 84.74
CA SER A 79 -4.97 -4.30 83.73
C SER A 79 -6.45 -4.07 83.40
N THR A 80 -6.79 -2.88 82.91
CA THR A 80 -8.16 -2.54 82.51
C THR A 80 -8.19 -1.58 81.32
N ALA A 81 -9.24 -1.71 80.50
CA ALA A 81 -9.59 -0.78 79.43
C ALA A 81 -10.26 0.52 79.92
N SER A 82 -10.63 0.58 81.21
CA SER A 82 -11.30 1.74 81.78
C SER A 82 -10.31 2.70 82.42
N ASN A 83 -10.44 3.98 82.09
CA ASN A 83 -9.71 5.06 82.75
C ASN A 83 -10.22 5.36 84.17
N SER A 84 -11.24 4.65 84.64
CA SER A 84 -11.85 4.83 85.94
C SER A 84 -11.63 3.61 86.83
N MET A 85 -11.23 3.82 88.08
CA MET A 85 -11.05 2.77 89.07
C MET A 85 -11.75 3.15 90.38
N LYS A 86 -12.58 2.25 90.87
CA LYS A 86 -13.29 2.37 92.14
C LYS A 86 -12.69 1.44 93.18
N PHE A 87 -12.27 2.01 94.30
CA PHE A 87 -11.73 1.25 95.44
C PHE A 87 -12.72 1.23 96.60
N ALA A 88 -12.90 0.06 97.21
CA ALA A 88 -13.51 -0.10 98.51
C ALA A 88 -12.43 -0.55 99.50
N PHE A 89 -12.35 0.12 100.65
CA PHE A 89 -11.34 -0.17 101.68
C PHE A 89 -11.92 0.03 103.07
N SER A 90 -11.32 -0.63 104.05
CA SER A 90 -11.66 -0.47 105.46
C SER A 90 -10.42 -0.29 106.31
N GLY A 91 -10.59 0.33 107.46
CA GLY A 91 -9.58 0.47 108.49
C GLY A 91 -10.10 -0.13 109.79
N THR A 92 -9.24 -0.84 110.50
CA THR A 92 -9.54 -1.38 111.83
C THR A 92 -8.51 -0.91 112.83
N ASP A 93 -8.98 -0.63 114.04
CA ASP A 93 -8.15 -0.32 115.17
C ASP A 93 -8.50 -1.28 116.32
N ASN A 94 -7.48 -1.94 116.88
CA ASN A 94 -7.62 -3.07 117.79
C ASN A 94 -7.91 -2.66 119.24
N GLN A 95 -7.98 -1.36 119.56
CA GLN A 95 -8.29 -0.88 120.93
C GLN A 95 -9.59 -0.07 121.06
N GLY A 96 -10.46 -0.10 120.04
CA GLY A 96 -11.80 0.49 120.12
C GLY A 96 -11.85 2.01 119.85
N VAL A 97 -10.72 2.62 119.46
CA VAL A 97 -10.71 3.97 118.88
C VAL A 97 -11.27 3.88 117.47
N THR A 98 -12.27 4.70 117.16
CA THR A 98 -12.88 4.72 115.83
C THR A 98 -11.98 5.46 114.85
N ILE A 99 -11.78 4.90 113.65
CA ILE A 99 -11.10 5.59 112.53
C ILE A 99 -11.73 6.98 112.31
N SER A 100 -10.90 8.02 112.26
CA SER A 100 -11.33 9.41 112.04
C SER A 100 -11.61 9.66 110.56
N HIS A 101 -10.63 9.37 109.71
CA HIS A 101 -10.76 9.49 108.25
C HIS A 101 -9.73 8.61 107.53
N PHE A 102 -9.85 8.50 106.21
CA PHE A 102 -8.85 7.86 105.35
C PHE A 102 -8.09 8.92 104.55
N GLU A 103 -6.82 8.67 104.31
CA GLU A 103 -6.00 9.43 103.39
C GLU A 103 -5.57 8.53 102.22
N CYS A 104 -5.74 9.03 101.00
CA CYS A 104 -5.43 8.34 99.75
C CYS A 104 -4.30 9.04 99.01
N SER A 105 -3.46 8.27 98.33
CA SER A 105 -2.37 8.73 97.48
C SER A 105 -2.41 7.96 96.16
N ILE A 106 -2.28 8.67 95.04
CA ILE A 106 -2.12 8.09 93.71
C ILE A 106 -0.69 8.37 93.22
N ASP A 107 -0.01 7.36 92.69
CA ASP A 107 1.31 7.48 92.04
C ASP A 107 2.39 8.20 92.85
N GLY A 108 2.35 8.03 94.18
CA GLY A 108 3.30 8.64 95.10
C GLY A 108 3.06 10.13 95.39
N GLN A 109 1.93 10.69 94.94
CA GLN A 109 1.49 12.03 95.33
C GLN A 109 1.20 12.11 96.84
N ALA A 110 1.12 13.33 97.36
CA ALA A 110 0.81 13.55 98.77
C ALA A 110 -0.55 12.93 99.14
N PHE A 111 -0.61 12.33 100.33
CA PHE A 111 -1.83 11.78 100.90
C PHE A 111 -2.86 12.90 101.13
N VAL A 112 -4.08 12.71 100.62
CA VAL A 112 -5.21 13.63 100.79
C VAL A 112 -6.42 12.88 101.34
N THR A 113 -7.26 13.56 102.13
CA THR A 113 -8.46 12.97 102.74
C THR A 113 -9.40 12.40 101.66
N CYS A 114 -9.89 11.18 101.86
CA CYS A 114 -10.76 10.47 100.93
C CYS A 114 -11.89 9.71 101.64
N LEU A 115 -12.97 9.43 100.89
CA LEU A 115 -14.11 8.64 101.36
C LEU A 115 -13.86 7.14 101.15
N SER A 116 -14.49 6.29 101.99
CA SER A 116 -14.35 4.82 101.99
C SER A 116 -14.73 4.12 100.68
N THR A 117 -15.42 4.82 99.78
CA THR A 117 -15.51 4.46 98.37
C THR A 117 -14.99 5.62 97.53
N ASN A 118 -13.86 5.40 96.86
CA ASN A 118 -13.22 6.44 96.05
C ASN A 118 -13.14 5.99 94.59
N THR A 119 -13.61 6.85 93.68
CA THR A 119 -13.47 6.66 92.23
C THR A 119 -12.38 7.60 91.75
N ILE A 120 -11.37 7.04 91.11
CA ILE A 120 -10.22 7.77 90.58
C ILE A 120 -10.23 7.58 89.07
N ASN A 121 -10.07 8.69 88.35
CA ASN A 121 -9.81 8.64 86.92
C ASN A 121 -8.33 8.92 86.67
N VAL A 122 -7.67 8.04 85.91
CA VAL A 122 -6.25 8.14 85.56
C VAL A 122 -6.08 8.02 84.05
N ALA A 123 -4.97 8.53 83.51
CA ALA A 123 -4.63 8.32 82.11
C ALA A 123 -4.15 6.88 81.88
N ASP A 124 -3.77 6.54 80.64
CA ASP A 124 -3.11 5.27 80.37
C ASP A 124 -1.74 5.21 81.06
N GLY A 125 -1.37 4.00 81.48
CA GLY A 125 -0.12 3.71 82.18
C GLY A 125 -0.32 2.90 83.45
N THR A 126 0.80 2.60 84.12
CA THR A 126 0.78 1.87 85.39
C THR A 126 0.59 2.83 86.56
N HIS A 127 -0.48 2.61 87.32
CA HIS A 127 -0.86 3.41 88.47
C HIS A 127 -0.73 2.62 89.78
N THR A 128 -0.45 3.33 90.87
CA THR A 128 -0.40 2.77 92.22
C THR A 128 -1.24 3.61 93.18
N PHE A 129 -2.32 3.03 93.66
CA PHE A 129 -3.18 3.59 94.71
C PHE A 129 -2.68 3.12 96.06
N ARG A 130 -2.55 4.05 97.00
CA ARG A 130 -2.23 3.78 98.40
C ARG A 130 -3.29 4.42 99.28
N VAL A 131 -3.74 3.69 100.29
CA VAL A 131 -4.68 4.21 101.28
C VAL A 131 -4.22 3.86 102.69
N ARG A 132 -4.38 4.82 103.60
CA ARG A 132 -4.08 4.66 105.02
C ARG A 132 -5.18 5.30 105.86
N SER A 133 -5.50 4.73 107.01
CA SER A 133 -6.40 5.32 107.98
C SER A 133 -5.65 6.19 109.00
N GLU A 134 -6.32 7.21 109.52
CA GLU A 134 -5.91 7.98 110.69
C GLU A 134 -6.99 7.83 111.76
N ASP A 135 -6.61 7.50 112.99
CA ASP A 135 -7.53 7.40 114.12
C ASP A 135 -7.90 8.79 114.70
N LYS A 136 -8.69 8.83 115.79
CA LYS A 136 -9.06 10.10 116.45
C LYS A 136 -7.91 10.74 117.22
N ASP A 137 -6.86 9.99 117.54
CA ASP A 137 -5.67 10.45 118.26
C ASP A 137 -4.55 10.93 117.31
N ARG A 138 -4.83 10.94 115.99
CA ARG A 138 -3.94 11.38 114.90
C ARG A 138 -2.77 10.42 114.64
N ILE A 139 -2.93 9.16 115.01
CA ILE A 139 -1.99 8.10 114.63
C ILE A 139 -2.40 7.56 113.26
N LYS A 140 -1.42 7.50 112.35
CA LYS A 140 -1.62 7.08 110.96
C LYS A 140 -1.15 5.66 110.78
N ASP A 141 -1.84 4.92 109.89
CA ASP A 141 -1.36 3.64 109.41
C ASP A 141 0.03 3.79 108.75
N LEU A 142 1.03 3.15 109.37
CA LEU A 142 2.43 3.17 108.94
C LEU A 142 2.71 2.24 107.75
N THR A 143 1.78 1.36 107.41
CA THR A 143 1.84 0.41 106.30
C THR A 143 0.65 0.59 105.34
N PRO A 144 0.59 1.71 104.58
CA PRO A 144 -0.54 1.96 103.68
C PRO A 144 -0.80 0.78 102.74
N ALA A 145 -2.04 0.32 102.68
CA ALA A 145 -2.44 -0.70 101.71
C ALA A 145 -2.22 -0.16 100.30
N SER A 146 -1.58 -0.95 99.45
CA SER A 146 -1.25 -0.57 98.08
C SER A 146 -1.91 -1.48 97.06
N PHE A 147 -2.43 -0.88 96.00
CA PHE A 147 -2.95 -1.58 94.84
C PHE A 147 -2.34 -0.98 93.57
N ARG A 148 -1.80 -1.84 92.71
CA ARG A 148 -1.14 -1.45 91.47
C ARG A 148 -1.92 -2.01 90.30
N TRP A 149 -2.11 -1.25 89.23
CA TRP A 149 -2.78 -1.70 88.01
C TRP A 149 -2.27 -0.92 86.81
N THR A 150 -2.55 -1.42 85.61
CA THR A 150 -2.30 -0.68 84.38
C THR A 150 -3.63 -0.29 83.74
N VAL A 151 -3.80 0.98 83.43
CA VAL A 151 -4.86 1.45 82.54
C VAL A 151 -4.32 1.44 81.13
N ASP A 152 -5.08 0.85 80.23
CA ASP A 152 -4.81 0.88 78.81
C ASP A 152 -6.14 1.06 78.09
N ALA A 153 -6.54 2.30 77.82
CA ALA A 153 -7.75 2.61 77.07
C ALA A 153 -7.46 2.92 75.59
N THR A 154 -6.22 2.71 75.12
CA THR A 154 -5.78 3.05 73.77
C THR A 154 -5.77 1.80 72.90
N PRO A 155 -6.61 1.70 71.85
CA PRO A 155 -6.57 0.55 70.96
C PRO A 155 -5.24 0.42 70.22
N PRO A 156 -4.80 -0.83 69.93
CA PRO A 156 -3.56 -1.07 69.21
C PRO A 156 -3.64 -0.57 67.75
N ALA A 157 -2.51 -0.07 67.24
CA ALA A 157 -2.36 0.30 65.85
C ALA A 157 -1.96 -0.91 65.00
N THR A 158 -2.60 -1.10 63.84
CA THR A 158 -2.32 -2.20 62.92
C THR A 158 -1.79 -1.68 61.59
N SER A 159 -0.84 -2.39 60.96
CA SER A 159 -0.31 -2.04 59.65
C SER A 159 -0.10 -3.26 58.75
N ILE A 160 -0.30 -3.09 57.44
CA ILE A 160 0.04 -4.07 56.42
C ILE A 160 1.41 -3.68 55.85
N ASN A 161 2.40 -4.55 56.04
CA ASN A 161 3.79 -4.28 55.67
C ASN A 161 4.08 -4.61 54.21
N SER A 162 3.50 -5.70 53.67
CA SER A 162 3.65 -6.07 52.26
C SER A 162 2.51 -6.98 51.79
N ALA A 163 2.18 -6.87 50.50
CA ALA A 163 1.32 -7.80 49.79
C ALA A 163 2.10 -8.38 48.60
N ILE A 164 2.14 -9.71 48.49
CA ILE A 164 2.88 -10.43 47.45
C ILE A 164 1.93 -11.43 46.81
N ASP A 165 1.78 -11.39 45.48
CA ASP A 165 0.88 -12.30 44.78
C ASP A 165 1.52 -13.70 44.58
N GLY A 166 0.77 -14.64 44.00
CA GLY A 166 1.28 -15.99 43.70
C GLY A 166 2.36 -16.05 42.62
N ASN A 167 2.55 -14.98 41.86
CA ASN A 167 3.63 -14.83 40.88
C ASN A 167 4.89 -14.19 41.50
N ASN A 168 4.88 -13.96 42.81
CA ASN A 168 5.95 -13.35 43.59
C ASN A 168 6.19 -11.86 43.26
N ASN A 169 5.17 -11.18 42.71
CA ASN A 169 5.17 -9.75 42.49
C ASN A 169 4.68 -9.02 43.75
N THR A 170 5.35 -7.92 44.09
CA THR A 170 4.89 -7.04 45.18
C THR A 170 3.80 -6.13 44.66
N ILE A 171 2.61 -6.23 45.26
CA ILE A 171 1.43 -5.45 44.83
C ILE A 171 1.29 -4.23 45.72
N SER A 172 1.09 -3.06 45.11
CA SER A 172 0.74 -1.83 45.83
C SER A 172 -0.76 -1.79 46.13
N SER A 173 -1.17 -1.01 47.12
CA SER A 173 -2.61 -0.79 47.37
C SER A 173 -3.28 -0.16 46.14
N ASN A 174 -4.42 -0.71 45.75
CA ASN A 174 -5.15 -0.50 44.50
C ASN A 174 -4.42 -0.98 43.22
N GLY A 175 -3.44 -1.88 43.35
CA GLY A 175 -2.77 -2.54 42.22
C GLY A 175 -3.58 -3.69 41.62
N ASN A 176 -2.99 -4.33 40.60
CA ASN A 176 -3.58 -5.46 39.87
C ASN A 176 -2.68 -6.69 39.97
N SER A 177 -3.22 -7.89 39.76
CA SER A 177 -2.46 -9.15 39.71
C SER A 177 -3.15 -10.19 38.83
N GLN A 178 -2.36 -10.98 38.11
CA GLN A 178 -2.82 -12.17 37.36
C GLN A 178 -3.03 -13.40 38.23
N SER A 179 -2.68 -13.30 39.51
CA SER A 179 -2.67 -14.45 40.40
C SER A 179 -3.95 -14.49 41.23
N THR A 180 -4.54 -15.68 41.33
CA THR A 180 -5.63 -15.98 42.28
C THR A 180 -5.12 -16.25 43.70
N SER A 181 -3.82 -16.02 43.94
CA SER A 181 -3.16 -16.16 45.23
C SER A 181 -2.58 -14.84 45.74
N MET A 182 -2.67 -14.61 47.05
CA MET A 182 -2.12 -13.41 47.70
C MET A 182 -1.58 -13.71 49.10
N LYS A 183 -0.41 -13.16 49.44
CA LYS A 183 0.24 -13.25 50.74
C LYS A 183 0.36 -11.87 51.37
N PHE A 184 -0.12 -11.73 52.60
CA PHE A 184 -0.03 -10.53 53.42
C PHE A 184 0.94 -10.72 54.58
N ILE A 185 1.83 -9.75 54.77
CA ILE A 185 2.65 -9.59 55.97
C ILE A 185 2.16 -8.33 56.68
N PHE A 186 1.84 -8.45 57.95
CA PHE A 186 1.30 -7.38 58.78
C PHE A 186 1.86 -7.43 60.20
N SER A 187 1.69 -6.34 60.92
CA SER A 187 2.13 -6.15 62.30
C SER A 187 1.16 -5.26 63.07
N GLY A 188 1.21 -5.37 64.40
CA GLY A 188 0.46 -4.55 65.33
C GLY A 188 1.38 -4.00 66.41
N THR A 189 1.09 -2.79 66.87
CA THR A 189 1.82 -2.12 67.94
C THR A 189 0.84 -1.55 68.93
N ASP A 190 1.02 -1.90 70.19
CA ASP A 190 0.28 -1.34 71.31
C ASP A 190 1.23 -0.48 72.17
N THR A 191 1.33 0.81 71.83
CA THR A 191 2.39 1.67 72.38
C THR A 191 1.96 2.24 73.72
N GLY A 192 2.60 1.80 74.80
CA GLY A 192 2.29 2.25 76.16
C GLY A 192 1.17 1.46 76.83
N GLY A 193 0.52 0.55 76.10
CA GLY A 193 -0.49 -0.38 76.59
C GLY A 193 0.07 -1.70 77.11
N VAL A 194 -0.76 -2.73 77.09
CA VAL A 194 -0.47 -4.07 77.64
C VAL A 194 -0.09 -5.13 76.60
N GLY A 195 0.10 -4.72 75.35
CA GLY A 195 0.48 -5.57 74.22
C GLY A 195 -0.73 -6.06 73.41
N VAL A 196 -0.47 -6.38 72.14
CA VAL A 196 -1.45 -6.99 71.23
C VAL A 196 -1.69 -8.45 71.65
N ASP A 197 -2.95 -8.83 71.85
CA ASP A 197 -3.37 -10.21 72.14
C ASP A 197 -3.44 -11.01 70.84
N HIS A 198 -4.25 -10.57 69.87
CA HIS A 198 -4.40 -11.25 68.58
C HIS A 198 -4.75 -10.29 67.42
N PHE A 199 -4.66 -10.82 66.20
CA PHE A 199 -5.13 -10.16 64.98
C PHE A 199 -6.41 -10.81 64.48
N GLU A 200 -7.29 -10.00 63.92
CA GLU A 200 -8.45 -10.45 63.19
C GLU A 200 -8.41 -9.95 61.74
N CYS A 201 -8.58 -10.88 60.81
CA CYS A 201 -8.52 -10.64 59.38
C CYS A 201 -9.91 -10.76 58.76
N ASN A 202 -10.09 -10.04 57.68
CA ASN A 202 -11.32 -10.00 56.90
C ASN A 202 -11.02 -9.83 55.41
N ILE A 203 -11.75 -10.54 54.57
CA ILE A 203 -11.74 -10.36 53.11
C ILE A 203 -13.13 -9.95 52.64
N ASP A 204 -13.21 -8.94 51.79
CA ASP A 204 -14.43 -8.51 51.09
C ASP A 204 -15.64 -8.27 52.02
N ASN A 205 -15.38 -7.68 53.20
CA ASN A 205 -16.40 -7.41 54.22
C ASN A 205 -17.10 -8.67 54.74
N SER A 206 -16.44 -9.83 54.71
CA SER A 206 -16.88 -11.05 55.42
C SER A 206 -16.88 -10.86 56.96
N LYS A 207 -16.95 -11.93 57.75
CA LYS A 207 -16.75 -11.82 59.20
C LYS A 207 -15.25 -11.68 59.51
N PHE A 208 -14.90 -10.91 60.53
CA PHE A 208 -13.54 -10.94 61.09
C PHE A 208 -13.29 -12.31 61.74
N VAL A 209 -12.13 -12.90 61.45
CA VAL A 209 -11.67 -14.17 62.00
C VAL A 209 -10.23 -14.03 62.49
N THR A 210 -9.88 -14.75 63.56
CA THR A 210 -8.51 -14.73 64.09
C THR A 210 -7.51 -15.18 63.03
N CYS A 211 -6.38 -14.49 62.95
CA CYS A 211 -5.35 -14.74 61.93
C CYS A 211 -3.94 -14.46 62.45
N THR A 212 -2.94 -14.97 61.73
CA THR A 212 -1.52 -14.76 62.04
C THR A 212 -0.76 -14.26 60.81
N SER A 213 0.32 -13.53 61.04
CA SER A 213 1.22 -13.03 59.99
C SER A 213 2.33 -14.07 59.74
N PRO A 214 2.60 -14.48 58.49
CA PRO A 214 1.93 -14.08 57.26
C PRO A 214 0.58 -14.79 57.05
N PHE A 215 -0.38 -14.09 56.44
CA PHE A 215 -1.65 -14.67 56.00
C PHE A 215 -1.66 -14.91 54.49
N ILE A 216 -2.15 -16.06 54.04
CA ILE A 216 -2.09 -16.47 52.63
C ILE A 216 -3.49 -16.89 52.15
N PHE A 217 -3.89 -16.39 50.98
CA PHE A 217 -5.00 -16.89 50.18
C PHE A 217 -4.44 -17.76 49.04
N PRO A 218 -4.45 -19.11 49.14
CA PRO A 218 -3.88 -19.96 48.11
C PRO A 218 -4.92 -20.35 47.05
N ASN A 219 -4.90 -19.70 45.89
CA ASN A 219 -5.77 -19.97 44.73
C ASN A 219 -7.26 -19.90 45.06
N LEU A 220 -7.64 -18.96 45.92
CA LEU A 220 -9.02 -18.80 46.40
C LEU A 220 -9.70 -17.55 45.84
N LEU A 221 -8.94 -16.65 45.22
CA LEU A 221 -9.46 -15.40 44.68
C LEU A 221 -10.03 -15.65 43.28
N LYS A 222 -11.08 -14.90 42.94
CA LYS A 222 -11.65 -14.88 41.60
C LYS A 222 -11.32 -13.54 40.96
N ASP A 223 -11.56 -13.41 39.67
CA ASP A 223 -11.49 -12.10 39.03
C ASP A 223 -12.42 -11.11 39.73
N GLY A 224 -11.90 -9.92 39.98
CA GLY A 224 -12.62 -8.87 40.70
C GLY A 224 -11.75 -8.08 41.66
N THR A 225 -12.35 -7.02 42.22
CA THR A 225 -11.71 -6.21 43.27
C THR A 225 -11.88 -6.88 44.63
N HIS A 226 -10.76 -7.12 45.30
CA HIS A 226 -10.69 -7.68 46.64
C HIS A 226 -10.19 -6.64 47.65
N THR A 227 -10.70 -6.68 48.88
CA THR A 227 -10.26 -5.84 49.98
C THR A 227 -9.98 -6.67 51.22
N PHE A 228 -8.71 -6.74 51.59
CA PHE A 228 -8.24 -7.34 52.83
C PHE A 228 -8.20 -6.28 53.92
N LYS A 229 -8.83 -6.55 55.05
CA LYS A 229 -8.82 -5.70 56.25
C LYS A 229 -8.26 -6.47 57.41
N ILE A 230 -7.47 -5.79 58.23
CA ILE A 230 -6.91 -6.35 59.45
C ILE A 230 -7.02 -5.38 60.62
N ARG A 231 -7.38 -5.90 61.78
CA ARG A 231 -7.39 -5.18 63.05
C ARG A 231 -6.71 -6.01 64.13
N SER A 232 -6.18 -5.33 65.14
CA SER A 232 -5.65 -5.95 66.35
C SER A 232 -6.56 -5.66 67.55
N GLU A 233 -6.56 -6.58 68.50
CA GLU A 233 -7.13 -6.44 69.84
C GLU A 233 -5.99 -6.57 70.86
N ASP A 234 -5.99 -5.75 71.91
CA ASP A 234 -5.00 -5.85 73.00
C ASP A 234 -5.45 -6.80 74.13
N ASN A 235 -4.60 -6.98 75.14
CA ASN A 235 -4.88 -7.88 76.26
C ASN A 235 -5.99 -7.41 77.22
N VAL A 236 -6.53 -6.18 77.05
CA VAL A 236 -7.67 -5.67 77.83
C VAL A 236 -8.94 -5.49 76.98
N GLY A 237 -8.90 -5.91 75.71
CA GLY A 237 -10.04 -5.95 74.81
C GLY A 237 -10.30 -4.67 74.02
N ASN A 238 -9.35 -3.72 73.96
CA ASN A 238 -9.52 -2.60 73.02
C ASN A 238 -9.25 -3.08 71.60
N ILE A 239 -10.20 -2.81 70.72
CA ILE A 239 -10.13 -3.19 69.31
C ILE A 239 -9.81 -1.96 68.46
N SER A 240 -8.87 -2.11 67.52
CA SER A 240 -8.53 -1.04 66.59
C SER A 240 -9.77 -0.52 65.84
N PRO A 241 -10.14 0.76 65.98
CA PRO A 241 -11.38 1.30 65.39
C PRO A 241 -11.29 1.50 63.88
N SER A 242 -10.06 1.56 63.33
CA SER A 242 -9.78 1.73 61.91
C SER A 242 -8.89 0.58 61.42
N PRO A 243 -9.47 -0.55 60.99
CA PRO A 243 -8.71 -1.67 60.44
C PRO A 243 -7.83 -1.20 59.28
N ALA A 244 -6.57 -1.63 59.27
CA ALA A 244 -5.70 -1.42 58.11
C ALA A 244 -6.27 -2.17 56.91
N SER A 245 -6.38 -1.48 55.77
CA SER A 245 -6.98 -2.04 54.56
C SER A 245 -6.00 -2.07 53.40
N PHE A 246 -6.15 -3.11 52.56
CA PHE A 246 -5.43 -3.25 51.31
C PHE A 246 -6.40 -3.74 50.25
N THR A 247 -6.51 -2.98 49.16
CA THR A 247 -7.40 -3.30 48.04
C THR A 247 -6.57 -3.63 46.81
N TRP A 248 -6.99 -4.60 46.00
CA TRP A 248 -6.36 -4.92 44.72
C TRP A 248 -7.39 -5.54 43.78
N THR A 249 -7.07 -5.64 42.50
CA THR A 249 -7.89 -6.35 41.52
C THR A 249 -7.16 -7.60 41.06
N VAL A 250 -7.81 -8.75 41.12
CA VAL A 250 -7.35 -9.95 40.44
C VAL A 250 -7.95 -9.93 39.05
N ASP A 251 -7.11 -10.08 38.04
CA ASP A 251 -7.49 -10.15 36.64
C ASP A 251 -6.66 -11.22 35.94
N THR A 252 -7.29 -12.35 35.63
CA THR A 252 -6.61 -13.51 35.03
C THR A 252 -6.86 -13.66 33.54
N VAL A 253 -7.61 -12.74 32.94
CA VAL A 253 -8.09 -12.88 31.56
C VAL A 253 -7.26 -11.98 30.64
N PRO A 254 -6.52 -12.54 29.68
CA PRO A 254 -5.88 -11.73 28.66
C PRO A 254 -6.83 -10.83 27.89
N SER A 255 -6.40 -9.59 27.67
CA SER A 255 -7.03 -8.69 26.71
C SER A 255 -7.09 -9.29 25.29
N THR A 256 -8.04 -8.82 24.48
CA THR A 256 -8.24 -9.24 23.08
C THR A 256 -8.04 -8.07 22.14
N THR A 257 -7.20 -8.23 21.12
CA THR A 257 -6.86 -7.17 20.15
C THR A 257 -7.67 -7.31 18.86
N THR A 258 -8.09 -6.19 18.28
CA THR A 258 -8.74 -6.14 16.96
C THR A 258 -8.09 -5.11 16.05
N ILE A 259 -7.95 -5.44 14.77
CA ILE A 259 -7.59 -4.46 13.73
C ILE A 259 -8.88 -3.87 13.18
N ASP A 260 -9.15 -2.62 13.52
CA ASP A 260 -10.40 -1.94 13.24
C ASP A 260 -10.45 -1.43 11.79
N ARG A 261 -9.33 -0.91 11.29
CA ARG A 261 -9.26 -0.33 9.94
C ARG A 261 -7.85 -0.32 9.37
N VAL A 262 -7.74 -0.59 8.07
CA VAL A 262 -6.49 -0.54 7.32
C VAL A 262 -6.65 0.35 6.09
N ILE A 263 -5.75 1.32 5.92
CA ILE A 263 -5.77 2.30 4.84
C ILE A 263 -4.41 2.29 4.14
N ASN A 264 -4.38 2.21 2.81
CA ASN A 264 -3.14 2.31 2.03
C ASN A 264 -2.72 3.78 1.79
N GLY A 265 -1.54 4.00 1.23
CA GLY A 265 -1.03 5.35 0.89
C GLY A 265 -1.88 6.13 -0.11
N ASN A 266 -2.70 5.43 -0.91
CA ASN A 266 -3.68 6.03 -1.82
C ASN A 266 -4.98 6.45 -1.12
N LYS A 267 -5.03 6.34 0.22
CA LYS A 267 -6.20 6.67 1.07
C LYS A 267 -7.41 5.77 0.85
N SER A 268 -7.21 4.58 0.30
CA SER A 268 -8.26 3.57 0.15
C SER A 268 -8.22 2.58 1.32
N THR A 269 -9.39 2.23 1.83
CA THR A 269 -9.52 1.13 2.80
C THR A 269 -9.26 -0.19 2.09
N ILE A 270 -8.46 -1.07 2.70
CA ILE A 270 -8.17 -2.40 2.15
C ILE A 270 -8.56 -3.50 3.15
N THR A 271 -8.92 -4.67 2.63
CA THR A 271 -9.33 -5.83 3.45
C THR A 271 -8.21 -6.86 3.56
N ASN A 272 -8.29 -7.75 4.55
CA ASN A 272 -7.28 -8.78 4.75
C ASN A 272 -7.17 -9.69 3.52
N GLY A 273 -5.96 -9.86 3.01
CA GLY A 273 -5.64 -10.57 1.77
C GLY A 273 -5.69 -9.70 0.49
N SER A 274 -5.95 -8.39 0.60
CA SER A 274 -5.97 -7.47 -0.55
C SER A 274 -4.57 -7.16 -1.10
N ASN A 275 -4.57 -6.56 -2.29
CA ASN A 275 -3.37 -6.08 -2.98
C ASN A 275 -3.34 -4.53 -2.98
N THR A 276 -2.16 -3.92 -3.05
CA THR A 276 -2.03 -2.47 -3.18
C THR A 276 -0.78 -2.03 -3.95
N GLY A 277 -0.94 -0.97 -4.76
CA GLY A 277 0.15 -0.25 -5.42
C GLY A 277 0.99 0.66 -4.53
N SER A 278 0.71 0.69 -3.22
CA SER A 278 1.29 1.65 -2.30
C SER A 278 2.33 1.02 -1.37
N LYS A 279 3.49 1.67 -1.27
CA LYS A 279 4.54 1.33 -0.29
C LYS A 279 4.28 1.85 1.13
N SER A 280 3.11 2.46 1.33
CA SER A 280 2.64 2.97 2.61
C SER A 280 1.31 2.32 3.03
N ILE A 281 1.17 2.09 4.33
CA ILE A 281 -0.05 1.53 4.93
C ILE A 281 -0.22 2.07 6.36
N THR A 282 -1.47 2.24 6.78
CA THR A 282 -1.86 2.71 8.12
C THR A 282 -2.83 1.72 8.74
N PHE A 283 -2.54 1.31 9.97
CA PHE A 283 -3.36 0.43 10.78
C PHE A 283 -4.00 1.22 11.92
N THR A 284 -5.30 1.07 12.10
CA THR A 284 -6.01 1.43 13.33
C THR A 284 -6.47 0.15 13.98
N PHE A 285 -6.15 0.00 15.26
CA PHE A 285 -6.48 -1.16 16.08
C PHE A 285 -6.89 -0.70 17.48
N SER A 286 -7.61 -1.58 18.16
CA SER A 286 -8.06 -1.41 19.53
C SER A 286 -7.93 -2.73 20.27
N ALA A 287 -8.11 -2.70 21.59
CA ALA A 287 -8.20 -3.91 22.39
C ALA A 287 -9.32 -3.77 23.42
N ASN A 288 -9.88 -4.91 23.80
CA ASN A 288 -10.90 -5.03 24.81
C ASN A 288 -10.36 -5.90 25.94
N ASP A 289 -10.43 -5.36 27.15
CA ASP A 289 -10.10 -6.06 28.38
C ASP A 289 -11.39 -6.32 29.15
N THR A 290 -11.69 -7.60 29.37
CA THR A 290 -12.93 -8.08 30.00
C THR A 290 -12.67 -8.79 31.31
N GLY A 291 -11.42 -8.89 31.76
CA GLY A 291 -11.10 -9.55 33.01
C GLY A 291 -11.41 -8.70 34.23
N GLY A 292 -11.05 -9.17 35.42
CA GLY A 292 -11.01 -8.33 36.60
C GLY A 292 -12.35 -7.75 37.06
N LYS A 293 -12.45 -6.41 37.14
CA LYS A 293 -13.53 -5.72 37.86
C LYS A 293 -14.86 -5.75 37.09
N GLU A 294 -15.78 -6.62 37.50
CA GLU A 294 -17.13 -6.70 36.94
C GLU A 294 -17.14 -6.89 35.41
N ASP A 295 -16.24 -7.72 34.90
CA ASP A 295 -16.04 -7.98 33.47
C ASP A 295 -15.66 -6.74 32.63
N ARG A 296 -15.11 -5.69 33.26
CA ARG A 296 -14.69 -4.44 32.59
C ARG A 296 -13.17 -4.26 32.44
N GLY A 297 -12.38 -5.24 32.86
CA GLY A 297 -10.93 -5.19 32.81
C GLY A 297 -10.28 -4.30 33.87
N VAL A 298 -8.96 -4.33 33.89
CA VAL A 298 -8.08 -3.32 34.51
C VAL A 298 -7.52 -2.32 33.50
N GLY A 299 -7.90 -2.47 32.22
CA GLY A 299 -7.55 -1.61 31.10
C GLY A 299 -6.25 -2.03 30.42
N ILE A 300 -6.06 -1.54 29.19
CA ILE A 300 -4.88 -1.86 28.37
C ILE A 300 -3.67 -1.03 28.82
N ASN A 301 -2.55 -1.70 29.02
CA ASN A 301 -1.27 -1.06 29.34
C ASN A 301 -0.59 -0.53 28.06
N HIS A 302 -0.34 -1.42 27.09
CA HIS A 302 0.28 -1.07 25.81
C HIS A 302 -0.05 -2.09 24.71
N PHE A 303 0.34 -1.74 23.47
CA PHE A 303 0.30 -2.64 22.32
C PHE A 303 1.72 -2.98 21.88
N GLU A 304 1.90 -4.20 21.39
CA GLU A 304 3.11 -4.63 20.70
C GLU A 304 2.77 -5.00 19.24
N CYS A 305 3.53 -4.46 18.30
CA CYS A 305 3.34 -4.66 16.87
C CYS A 305 4.51 -5.40 16.24
N ASN A 306 4.21 -6.09 15.16
CA ASN A 306 5.15 -6.87 14.39
C ASN A 306 4.84 -6.80 12.90
N ILE A 307 5.89 -6.77 12.07
CA ILE A 307 5.78 -6.90 10.61
C ILE A 307 6.63 -8.09 10.15
N ASP A 308 6.08 -8.93 9.27
CA ASP A 308 6.77 -10.02 8.59
C ASP A 308 7.54 -10.97 9.53
N ASN A 309 6.96 -11.27 10.69
CA ASN A 309 7.55 -12.11 11.74
C ASN A 309 8.89 -11.56 12.29
N SER A 310 9.08 -10.25 12.28
CA SER A 310 10.17 -9.58 13.01
C SER A 310 10.02 -9.72 14.54
N LYS A 311 10.75 -8.96 15.35
CA LYS A 311 10.49 -8.90 16.79
C LYS A 311 9.27 -8.02 17.07
N PHE A 312 8.46 -8.37 18.07
CA PHE A 312 7.43 -7.46 18.59
C PHE A 312 8.07 -6.23 19.24
N VAL A 313 7.53 -5.05 18.95
CA VAL A 313 7.97 -3.77 19.49
C VAL A 313 6.76 -2.96 19.95
N THR A 314 6.92 -2.17 21.01
CA THR A 314 5.86 -1.29 21.51
C THR A 314 5.37 -0.34 20.40
N CYS A 315 4.06 -0.22 20.26
CA CYS A 315 3.43 0.59 19.24
C CYS A 315 2.16 1.27 19.75
N THR A 316 1.67 2.23 18.97
CA THR A 316 0.43 2.97 19.27
C THR A 316 -0.49 2.96 18.06
N SER A 317 -1.80 2.97 18.31
CA SER A 317 -2.82 3.14 17.28
C SER A 317 -3.08 4.64 17.03
N PRO A 318 -3.08 5.13 15.78
CA PRO A 318 -2.78 4.39 14.55
C PRO A 318 -1.29 4.16 14.34
N PHE A 319 -0.93 3.03 13.73
CA PHE A 319 0.44 2.68 13.34
C PHE A 319 0.64 2.86 11.83
N ILE A 320 1.75 3.48 11.41
CA ILE A 320 1.99 3.86 10.02
C ILE A 320 3.34 3.31 9.55
N PHE A 321 3.36 2.69 8.37
CA PHE A 321 4.59 2.40 7.63
C PHE A 321 4.72 3.39 6.46
N PRO A 322 5.57 4.44 6.57
CA PRO A 322 5.67 5.47 5.54
C PRO A 322 6.71 5.11 4.47
N ASN A 323 6.26 4.64 3.30
CA ASN A 323 7.12 4.34 2.14
C ASN A 323 8.28 3.38 2.44
N LEU A 324 8.03 2.37 3.28
CA LEU A 324 9.03 1.38 3.71
C LEU A 324 8.80 0.00 3.12
N LEU A 325 7.61 -0.25 2.54
CA LEU A 325 7.26 -1.57 2.03
C LEU A 325 7.91 -1.82 0.67
N LYS A 326 8.33 -3.06 0.47
CA LYS A 326 8.84 -3.56 -0.81
C LYS A 326 7.73 -4.36 -1.49
N ASP A 327 7.93 -4.69 -2.75
CA ASP A 327 7.05 -5.61 -3.42
C ASP A 327 7.13 -6.99 -2.75
N GLY A 328 5.97 -7.61 -2.54
CA GLY A 328 5.88 -8.87 -1.82
C GLY A 328 4.64 -9.00 -0.94
N THR A 329 4.54 -10.15 -0.29
CA THR A 329 3.53 -10.40 0.74
C THR A 329 4.02 -9.86 2.08
N HIS A 330 3.17 -9.09 2.75
CA HIS A 330 3.42 -8.56 4.08
C HIS A 330 2.37 -9.05 5.08
N THR A 331 2.78 -9.27 6.32
CA THR A 331 1.88 -9.64 7.42
C THR A 331 2.16 -8.78 8.65
N PHE A 332 1.18 -7.98 9.04
CA PHE A 332 1.17 -7.20 10.27
C PHE A 332 0.47 -7.98 11.37
N LYS A 333 1.08 -8.05 12.55
CA LYS A 333 0.48 -8.61 13.76
C LYS A 333 0.52 -7.58 14.88
N VAL A 334 -0.54 -7.51 15.67
CA VAL A 334 -0.62 -6.65 16.85
C VAL A 334 -1.28 -7.40 18.00
N LEU A 335 -0.73 -7.24 19.20
CA LEU A 335 -1.26 -7.79 20.44
C LEU A 335 -1.26 -6.70 21.52
N SER A 336 -2.11 -6.85 22.53
CA SER A 336 -2.16 -5.99 23.71
C SER A 336 -1.69 -6.72 24.97
N GLU A 337 -1.22 -5.93 25.93
CA GLU A 337 -1.00 -6.34 27.32
C GLU A 337 -1.84 -5.44 28.22
N ASP A 338 -2.57 -6.01 29.18
CA ASP A 338 -3.37 -5.25 30.14
C ASP A 338 -2.54 -4.74 31.35
N ASN A 339 -3.18 -3.98 32.24
CA ASN A 339 -2.54 -3.47 33.45
C ASN A 339 -2.33 -4.51 34.57
N ALA A 340 -2.74 -5.76 34.35
CA ALA A 340 -2.37 -6.90 35.17
C ALA A 340 -1.20 -7.69 34.54
N GLU A 341 -0.68 -7.26 33.38
CA GLU A 341 0.39 -7.92 32.60
C GLU A 341 -0.08 -9.15 31.81
N ASN A 342 -1.40 -9.35 31.60
CA ASN A 342 -1.88 -10.43 30.75
C ASN A 342 -1.71 -10.06 29.27
N LYS A 343 -0.96 -10.89 28.53
CA LYS A 343 -0.72 -10.73 27.10
C LYS A 343 -1.77 -11.46 26.27
N ASP A 344 -2.31 -10.77 25.26
CA ASP A 344 -3.13 -11.38 24.22
C ASP A 344 -2.35 -12.52 23.55
N LEU A 345 -2.90 -13.74 23.67
CA LEU A 345 -2.30 -14.96 23.14
C LEU A 345 -2.64 -15.19 21.66
N THR A 346 -3.53 -14.39 21.10
CA THR A 346 -4.04 -14.48 19.74
C THR A 346 -3.87 -13.15 18.99
N PRO A 347 -2.63 -12.75 18.66
CA PRO A 347 -2.37 -11.48 17.99
C PRO A 347 -3.25 -11.30 16.75
N ALA A 348 -3.93 -10.16 16.66
CA ALA A 348 -4.69 -9.81 15.47
C ALA A 348 -3.74 -9.68 14.29
N SER A 349 -4.07 -10.34 13.18
CA SER A 349 -3.19 -10.46 12.02
C SER A 349 -3.86 -9.91 10.76
N PHE A 350 -3.09 -9.20 9.94
CA PHE A 350 -3.52 -8.67 8.65
C PHE A 350 -2.43 -8.90 7.61
N THR A 351 -2.79 -9.52 6.49
CA THR A 351 -1.89 -9.85 5.39
C THR A 351 -2.31 -9.12 4.13
N TRP A 352 -1.36 -8.64 3.34
CA TRP A 352 -1.60 -7.98 2.05
C TRP A 352 -0.42 -8.17 1.12
N ILE A 353 -0.60 -7.84 -0.16
CA ILE A 353 0.47 -7.84 -1.15
C ILE A 353 0.71 -6.39 -1.59
N VAL A 354 1.97 -5.97 -1.59
CA VAL A 354 2.40 -4.72 -2.22
C VAL A 354 2.95 -5.05 -3.59
N ASP A 355 2.44 -4.37 -4.62
CA ASP A 355 2.90 -4.53 -6.00
C ASP A 355 3.07 -3.16 -6.64
N THR A 356 4.30 -2.76 -6.96
CA THR A 356 4.58 -1.45 -7.55
C THR A 356 5.16 -1.52 -8.95
N VAL A 357 5.10 -2.69 -9.59
CA VAL A 357 5.71 -2.94 -10.90
C VAL A 357 4.61 -3.13 -11.93
N ALA A 358 4.62 -2.32 -12.98
CA ALA A 358 3.69 -2.48 -14.09
C ALA A 358 3.98 -3.77 -14.89
N PRO A 359 2.96 -4.36 -15.55
CA PRO A 359 3.14 -5.55 -16.38
C PRO A 359 4.17 -5.36 -17.51
N ILE A 360 4.86 -6.45 -17.86
CA ILE A 360 5.71 -6.53 -19.06
C ILE A 360 4.87 -7.15 -20.18
N ILE A 361 4.96 -6.61 -21.39
CA ILE A 361 4.10 -7.00 -22.52
C ILE A 361 4.96 -7.51 -23.67
N SER A 362 4.45 -8.47 -24.43
CA SER A 362 5.04 -8.97 -25.66
C SER A 362 4.01 -9.11 -26.77
N ILE A 363 4.38 -8.70 -27.98
CA ILE A 363 3.70 -9.14 -29.21
C ILE A 363 4.29 -10.50 -29.56
N ASN A 364 3.46 -11.53 -29.54
CA ASN A 364 3.88 -12.91 -29.74
C ASN A 364 3.92 -13.25 -31.23
N THR A 365 2.90 -12.83 -31.98
CA THR A 365 2.84 -13.01 -33.44
C THR A 365 2.16 -11.82 -34.09
N ALA A 366 2.66 -11.45 -35.28
CA ALA A 366 1.97 -10.61 -36.24
C ALA A 366 1.83 -11.40 -37.54
N THR A 367 0.63 -11.50 -38.09
CA THR A 367 0.39 -12.18 -39.37
C THR A 367 -0.49 -11.34 -40.27
N ASP A 368 -0.07 -11.15 -41.51
CA ASP A 368 -0.88 -10.43 -42.50
C ASP A 368 -2.10 -11.25 -42.96
N GLY A 369 -2.99 -10.64 -43.75
CA GLY A 369 -4.17 -11.32 -44.30
C GLY A 369 -3.83 -12.44 -45.30
N ASN A 370 -2.59 -12.49 -45.80
CA ASN A 370 -2.07 -13.58 -46.63
C ASN A 370 -1.49 -14.74 -45.79
N ARG A 371 -1.54 -14.63 -44.45
CA ARG A 371 -1.03 -15.60 -43.46
C ARG A 371 0.49 -15.68 -43.40
N ASN A 372 1.20 -14.65 -43.85
CA ASN A 372 2.64 -14.54 -43.67
C ASN A 372 2.96 -13.98 -42.28
N PHE A 373 4.00 -14.52 -41.63
CA PHE A 373 4.53 -13.96 -40.40
C PHE A 373 5.29 -12.67 -40.68
N MET A 374 5.00 -11.64 -39.89
CA MET A 374 5.54 -10.31 -40.08
C MET A 374 6.51 -9.94 -38.96
N ASN A 375 7.59 -9.27 -39.33
CA ASN A 375 8.48 -8.60 -38.38
C ASN A 375 8.16 -7.09 -38.39
N THR A 376 8.52 -6.39 -37.30
CA THR A 376 8.34 -4.93 -37.28
C THR A 376 9.20 -4.29 -38.37
N GLY A 377 8.60 -3.36 -39.12
CA GLY A 377 9.17 -2.72 -40.30
C GLY A 377 9.00 -3.49 -41.61
N SER A 378 8.35 -4.66 -41.62
CA SER A 378 8.06 -5.41 -42.85
C SER A 378 6.94 -4.77 -43.69
N ASN A 379 6.89 -5.14 -44.97
CA ASN A 379 5.86 -4.71 -45.92
C ASN A 379 4.98 -5.89 -46.34
N THR A 380 3.72 -5.63 -46.72
CA THR A 380 2.79 -6.67 -47.18
C THR A 380 1.85 -6.15 -48.26
N SER A 381 1.42 -7.03 -49.16
CA SER A 381 0.36 -6.81 -50.15
C SER A 381 -1.04 -7.08 -49.62
N SER A 382 -1.19 -7.34 -48.32
CA SER A 382 -2.47 -7.60 -47.68
C SER A 382 -2.91 -6.45 -46.79
N ASN A 383 -4.19 -6.09 -46.88
CA ASN A 383 -4.84 -5.10 -46.01
C ASN A 383 -5.50 -5.72 -44.76
N GLY A 384 -5.07 -6.92 -44.37
CA GLY A 384 -5.46 -7.58 -43.13
C GLY A 384 -4.25 -7.76 -42.21
N MET A 385 -4.47 -7.65 -40.90
CA MET A 385 -3.44 -7.90 -39.91
C MET A 385 -4.02 -8.51 -38.63
N THR A 386 -3.39 -9.57 -38.15
CA THR A 386 -3.66 -10.21 -36.86
C THR A 386 -2.49 -10.00 -35.91
N PHE A 387 -2.75 -9.56 -34.68
CA PHE A 387 -1.75 -9.61 -33.61
C PHE A 387 -2.19 -10.54 -32.50
N SER A 388 -1.31 -11.45 -32.08
CA SER A 388 -1.40 -12.11 -30.79
C SER A 388 -0.35 -11.51 -29.86
N PHE A 389 -0.75 -11.25 -28.62
CA PHE A 389 0.09 -10.67 -27.59
C PHE A 389 -0.21 -11.29 -26.23
N SER A 390 0.71 -11.12 -25.31
CA SER A 390 0.57 -11.51 -23.91
C SER A 390 1.22 -10.48 -23.01
N GLY A 391 0.87 -10.51 -21.73
CA GLY A 391 1.59 -9.79 -20.70
C GLY A 391 1.92 -10.72 -19.55
N ASN A 392 2.95 -10.35 -18.81
CA ASN A 392 3.34 -10.99 -17.57
C ASN A 392 3.47 -9.92 -16.49
N ASP A 393 2.77 -10.12 -15.37
CA ASP A 393 2.91 -9.28 -14.20
C ASP A 393 3.96 -9.91 -13.28
N THR A 394 5.07 -9.20 -13.09
CA THR A 394 6.23 -9.67 -12.33
C THR A 394 6.41 -8.97 -11.00
N GLY A 395 5.51 -8.06 -10.65
CA GLY A 395 5.56 -7.37 -9.37
C GLY A 395 5.11 -8.25 -8.20
N GLY A 396 4.88 -7.65 -7.05
CA GLY A 396 4.08 -8.29 -6.01
C GLY A 396 4.62 -9.62 -5.46
N LYS A 397 3.74 -10.63 -5.44
CA LYS A 397 3.95 -11.90 -4.72
C LYS A 397 5.02 -12.76 -5.41
N GLU A 398 6.22 -12.81 -4.83
CA GLU A 398 7.30 -13.70 -5.30
C GLU A 398 7.62 -13.55 -6.80
N ALA A 399 7.54 -12.32 -7.31
CA ALA A 399 7.69 -12.01 -8.74
C ALA A 399 6.66 -12.65 -9.68
N LYS A 400 5.46 -12.99 -9.17
CA LYS A 400 4.32 -13.51 -9.95
C LYS A 400 3.19 -12.48 -10.13
N GLY A 401 3.39 -11.27 -9.63
CA GLY A 401 2.42 -10.19 -9.75
C GLY A 401 1.18 -10.37 -8.86
N VAL A 402 0.24 -9.47 -9.09
CA VAL A 402 -1.16 -9.51 -8.64
C VAL A 402 -2.12 -9.81 -9.80
N GLY A 403 -1.56 -9.99 -11.00
CA GLY A 403 -2.27 -10.33 -12.22
C GLY A 403 -2.61 -9.11 -13.05
N ILE A 404 -2.71 -9.31 -14.36
CA ILE A 404 -3.11 -8.28 -15.33
C ILE A 404 -4.62 -8.06 -15.22
N ASN A 405 -5.03 -6.81 -15.14
CA ASN A 405 -6.43 -6.41 -15.14
C ASN A 405 -6.99 -6.40 -16.57
N HIS A 406 -6.31 -5.69 -17.49
CA HIS A 406 -6.72 -5.58 -18.88
C HIS A 406 -5.55 -5.17 -19.80
N PHE A 407 -5.76 -5.31 -21.11
CA PHE A 407 -4.91 -4.74 -22.16
C PHE A 407 -5.63 -3.59 -22.86
N GLU A 408 -4.84 -2.62 -23.31
CA GLU A 408 -5.31 -1.52 -24.14
C GLU A 408 -4.49 -1.45 -25.43
N CYS A 409 -5.18 -1.26 -26.54
CA CYS A 409 -4.61 -1.22 -27.88
C CYS A 409 -4.86 0.14 -28.55
N SER A 410 -3.91 0.56 -29.39
CA SER A 410 -4.00 1.72 -30.26
C SER A 410 -3.51 1.35 -31.66
N LEU A 411 -4.17 1.87 -32.69
CA LEU A 411 -3.77 1.78 -34.09
C LEU A 411 -3.61 3.21 -34.61
N ASP A 412 -2.47 3.51 -35.23
CA ASP A 412 -2.16 4.79 -35.87
C ASP A 412 -2.45 6.01 -34.99
N ASP A 413 -1.89 5.98 -33.78
CA ASP A 413 -2.03 7.03 -32.75
C ASP A 413 -3.47 7.30 -32.28
N ALA A 414 -4.42 6.40 -32.57
CA ALA A 414 -5.75 6.46 -31.98
C ALA A 414 -5.70 6.35 -30.45
N SER A 415 -6.71 6.86 -29.76
CA SER A 415 -6.83 6.70 -28.30
C SER A 415 -6.82 5.22 -27.92
N PHE A 416 -6.06 4.88 -26.87
CA PHE A 416 -6.06 3.54 -26.30
C PHE A 416 -7.46 3.11 -25.89
N SER A 417 -7.82 1.88 -26.23
CA SER A 417 -9.10 1.25 -25.90
C SER A 417 -8.89 -0.21 -25.51
N PHE A 418 -9.81 -0.76 -24.69
CA PHE A 418 -9.70 -2.15 -24.26
C PHE A 418 -9.67 -3.11 -25.44
N CYS A 419 -8.75 -4.06 -25.38
CA CYS A 419 -8.61 -5.09 -26.39
C CYS A 419 -8.28 -6.45 -25.76
N THR A 420 -8.51 -7.50 -26.53
CA THR A 420 -8.16 -8.88 -26.18
C THR A 420 -7.29 -9.49 -27.25
N SER A 421 -6.41 -10.40 -26.83
CA SER A 421 -5.56 -11.16 -27.75
C SER A 421 -6.31 -12.39 -28.26
N PRO A 422 -6.33 -12.66 -29.58
CA PRO A 422 -5.74 -11.85 -30.65
C PRO A 422 -6.64 -10.68 -31.08
N VAL A 423 -6.03 -9.59 -31.55
CA VAL A 423 -6.74 -8.49 -32.25
C VAL A 423 -6.63 -8.65 -33.75
N GLN A 424 -7.68 -8.25 -34.47
CA GLN A 424 -7.82 -8.43 -35.91
C GLN A 424 -8.19 -7.11 -36.58
N PHE A 425 -7.47 -6.75 -37.63
CA PHE A 425 -7.72 -5.58 -38.46
C PHE A 425 -8.00 -6.01 -39.90
N THR A 426 -8.89 -5.27 -40.57
CA THR A 426 -9.32 -5.53 -41.94
C THR A 426 -9.07 -4.31 -42.83
N SER A 427 -9.39 -4.42 -44.11
CA SER A 427 -9.25 -3.35 -45.11
C SER A 427 -9.94 -2.03 -44.73
N ILE A 428 -10.97 -2.09 -43.88
CA ILE A 428 -11.66 -0.88 -43.37
C ILE A 428 -10.75 -0.09 -42.42
N ASN A 429 -9.87 -0.79 -41.69
CA ASN A 429 -8.97 -0.22 -40.70
C ASN A 429 -7.61 0.14 -41.29
N LEU A 430 -7.23 -0.49 -42.39
CA LEU A 430 -5.88 -0.54 -42.92
C LEU A 430 -5.84 -0.10 -44.40
N PRO A 431 -5.93 1.21 -44.66
CA PRO A 431 -5.67 1.77 -46.00
C PRO A 431 -4.21 1.57 -46.43
N GLU A 432 -3.88 2.02 -47.64
CA GLU A 432 -2.49 2.06 -48.11
C GLU A 432 -1.62 2.92 -47.18
N GLY A 433 -0.39 2.47 -46.87
CA GLY A 433 0.55 3.27 -46.09
C GLY A 433 1.25 2.55 -44.97
N ILE A 434 1.90 3.35 -44.11
CA ILE A 434 2.56 2.87 -42.90
C ILE A 434 1.54 2.84 -41.77
N HIS A 435 1.50 1.73 -41.05
CA HIS A 435 0.69 1.54 -39.87
C HIS A 435 1.54 1.27 -38.64
N THR A 436 1.04 1.70 -37.48
CA THR A 436 1.64 1.46 -36.17
C THR A 436 0.59 0.93 -35.21
N PHE A 437 0.83 -0.26 -34.68
CA PHE A 437 0.03 -0.86 -33.62
C PHE A 437 0.77 -0.75 -32.29
N GLN A 438 0.08 -0.31 -31.24
CA GLN A 438 0.62 -0.18 -29.89
C GLN A 438 -0.23 -0.93 -28.88
N ILE A 439 0.41 -1.56 -27.91
CA ILE A 439 -0.25 -2.24 -26.79
C ILE A 439 0.35 -1.83 -25.44
N ARG A 440 -0.52 -1.64 -24.46
CA ARG A 440 -0.16 -1.46 -23.04
C ARG A 440 -1.10 -2.26 -22.15
N ALA A 441 -0.74 -2.43 -20.88
CA ALA A 441 -1.47 -3.23 -19.92
C ALA A 441 -1.42 -2.59 -18.53
N GLU A 442 -2.48 -2.80 -17.78
CA GLU A 442 -2.63 -2.39 -16.37
C GLU A 442 -2.83 -3.63 -15.52
N ASP A 443 -2.19 -3.68 -14.34
CA ASP A 443 -2.40 -4.75 -13.36
C ASP A 443 -3.62 -4.50 -12.45
N ASN A 444 -3.91 -5.44 -11.55
CA ASN A 444 -5.03 -5.36 -10.62
C ASN A 444 -4.89 -4.30 -9.50
N VAL A 445 -3.75 -3.60 -9.40
CA VAL A 445 -3.55 -2.51 -8.44
C VAL A 445 -3.36 -1.14 -9.11
N GLY A 446 -3.47 -1.09 -10.44
CA GLY A 446 -3.46 0.13 -11.24
C GLY A 446 -2.09 0.54 -11.78
N ASN A 447 -1.09 -0.35 -11.75
CA ASN A 447 0.20 -0.06 -12.37
C ASN A 447 0.07 -0.20 -13.89
N LEU A 448 0.06 0.93 -14.60
CA LEU A 448 0.01 0.98 -16.06
C LEU A 448 1.42 0.91 -16.66
N SER A 449 1.58 0.09 -17.70
CA SER A 449 2.84 -0.05 -18.45
C SER A 449 3.27 1.32 -19.04
N PRO A 450 4.43 1.88 -18.65
CA PRO A 450 4.80 3.24 -19.04
C PRO A 450 5.20 3.38 -20.51
N ASN A 451 5.71 2.30 -21.11
CA ASN A 451 6.14 2.26 -22.51
C ASN A 451 5.31 1.20 -23.25
N PRO A 452 4.33 1.61 -24.09
CA PRO A 452 3.61 0.69 -24.95
C PRO A 452 4.57 -0.06 -25.88
N VAL A 453 4.33 -1.35 -26.10
CA VAL A 453 5.04 -2.12 -27.13
C VAL A 453 4.45 -1.74 -28.48
N SER A 454 5.32 -1.40 -29.43
CA SER A 454 4.91 -0.96 -30.78
C SER A 454 5.32 -1.96 -31.85
N PHE A 455 4.53 -2.04 -32.91
CA PHE A 455 4.80 -2.79 -34.11
C PHE A 455 4.43 -1.95 -35.32
N THR A 456 5.35 -1.79 -36.26
CA THR A 456 5.16 -1.01 -37.49
C THR A 456 5.20 -1.90 -38.72
N TRP A 457 4.41 -1.57 -39.75
CA TRP A 457 4.44 -2.25 -41.04
C TRP A 457 3.94 -1.33 -42.15
N THR A 458 4.23 -1.67 -43.40
CA THR A 458 3.72 -0.96 -44.58
C THR A 458 2.77 -1.86 -45.35
N ILE A 459 1.63 -1.34 -45.75
CA ILE A 459 0.69 -1.99 -46.67
C ILE A 459 0.89 -1.37 -48.03
N ASP A 460 1.24 -2.21 -48.99
CA ASP A 460 1.39 -1.87 -50.39
C ASP A 460 0.54 -2.78 -51.27
N THR A 461 -0.64 -2.32 -51.68
CA THR A 461 -1.58 -3.11 -52.48
C THR A 461 -1.59 -2.73 -53.96
N GLU A 462 -0.79 -1.73 -54.35
CA GLU A 462 -0.77 -1.19 -55.70
C GLU A 462 0.29 -1.87 -56.57
N SER A 463 -0.09 -2.30 -57.77
CA SER A 463 0.88 -2.89 -58.69
C SER A 463 1.73 -1.80 -59.37
N PRO A 464 3.03 -2.06 -59.63
CA PRO A 464 3.88 -1.09 -60.28
C PRO A 464 3.48 -0.84 -61.74
N THR A 465 3.80 0.36 -62.24
CA THR A 465 3.54 0.79 -63.62
C THR A 465 4.82 0.77 -64.45
N THR A 466 4.89 -0.11 -65.46
CA THR A 466 6.07 -0.23 -66.36
C THR A 466 5.95 0.70 -67.57
N SER A 467 7.05 1.40 -67.92
CA SER A 467 7.16 2.27 -69.09
C SER A 467 8.42 1.97 -69.91
N ILE A 468 8.27 1.91 -71.23
CA ILE A 468 9.39 1.85 -72.17
C ILE A 468 9.79 3.28 -72.51
N GLU A 469 10.99 3.68 -72.10
CA GLU A 469 11.49 5.06 -72.18
C GLU A 469 12.12 5.36 -73.53
N SER A 470 12.89 4.41 -74.08
CA SER A 470 13.54 4.57 -75.38
C SER A 470 13.78 3.24 -76.07
N SER A 471 13.83 3.29 -77.41
CA SER A 471 14.29 2.16 -78.22
C SER A 471 15.21 2.67 -79.33
N ILE A 472 16.37 2.04 -79.45
CA ILE A 472 17.44 2.45 -80.35
C ILE A 472 17.92 1.22 -81.12
N ASP A 473 17.93 1.29 -82.45
CA ASP A 473 18.41 0.21 -83.30
C ASP A 473 19.95 0.09 -83.31
N GLY A 474 20.48 -0.99 -83.89
CA GLY A 474 21.94 -1.20 -83.99
C GLY A 474 22.69 -0.12 -84.80
N TYR A 475 21.99 0.73 -85.54
CA TYR A 475 22.54 1.89 -86.24
C TYR A 475 22.39 3.21 -85.47
N LYS A 476 22.01 3.13 -84.19
CA LYS A 476 21.80 4.26 -83.29
C LYS A 476 20.66 5.20 -83.71
N LYS A 477 19.66 4.67 -84.42
CA LYS A 477 18.44 5.40 -84.77
C LYS A 477 17.32 5.05 -83.80
N ASN A 478 16.49 6.03 -83.46
CA ASN A 478 15.31 5.80 -82.64
C ASN A 478 14.28 4.99 -83.43
N VAL A 479 13.74 3.96 -82.79
CA VAL A 479 12.58 3.22 -83.30
C VAL A 479 11.35 3.70 -82.52
N MET A 480 10.26 3.99 -83.22
CA MET A 480 8.98 4.33 -82.58
C MET A 480 8.14 3.06 -82.43
N ASN A 481 7.20 3.05 -81.48
CA ASN A 481 6.26 1.93 -81.36
C ASN A 481 5.40 1.83 -82.64
N GLY A 482 5.38 0.65 -83.25
CA GLY A 482 4.83 0.39 -84.59
C GLY A 482 5.74 0.79 -85.75
N GLY A 483 6.98 1.22 -85.47
CA GLY A 483 7.95 1.68 -86.46
C GLY A 483 8.76 0.55 -87.12
N ASN A 484 9.65 0.94 -88.04
CA ASN A 484 10.46 0.02 -88.82
C ASN A 484 11.96 0.34 -88.66
N THR A 485 12.83 -0.66 -88.80
CA THR A 485 14.30 -0.49 -88.76
C THR A 485 14.99 -1.37 -89.80
N SER A 486 16.14 -0.89 -90.29
CA SER A 486 17.07 -1.66 -91.12
C SER A 486 18.09 -2.47 -90.34
N SER A 487 18.09 -2.38 -89.01
CA SER A 487 18.98 -3.15 -88.14
C SER A 487 18.29 -4.41 -87.63
N ASN A 488 19.04 -5.51 -87.57
CA ASN A 488 18.61 -6.76 -86.93
C ASN A 488 18.81 -6.76 -85.40
N SER A 489 18.96 -5.58 -84.79
CA SER A 489 19.11 -5.44 -83.34
C SER A 489 18.44 -4.16 -82.85
N VAL A 490 17.83 -4.24 -81.67
CA VAL A 490 17.18 -3.11 -80.99
C VAL A 490 17.49 -3.18 -79.50
N THR A 491 17.87 -2.04 -78.92
CA THR A 491 18.10 -1.86 -77.48
C THR A 491 16.96 -1.05 -76.87
N PHE A 492 16.37 -1.55 -75.79
CA PHE A 492 15.25 -0.94 -75.07
C PHE A 492 15.71 -0.47 -73.70
N THR A 493 15.40 0.77 -73.36
CA THR A 493 15.49 1.27 -71.98
C THR A 493 14.08 1.41 -71.44
N PHE A 494 13.84 0.87 -70.26
CA PHE A 494 12.56 0.89 -69.57
C PHE A 494 12.75 1.07 -68.07
N SER A 495 11.70 1.49 -67.40
CA SER A 495 11.63 1.63 -65.95
C SER A 495 10.24 1.24 -65.46
N ALA A 496 10.09 1.08 -64.14
CA ALA A 496 8.80 0.96 -63.51
C ALA A 496 8.72 1.92 -62.32
N ASN A 497 7.53 2.43 -62.08
CA ASN A 497 7.22 3.28 -60.95
C ASN A 497 6.26 2.56 -60.02
N ASP A 498 6.66 2.45 -58.76
CA ASP A 498 5.86 1.89 -57.68
C ASP A 498 5.36 3.06 -56.80
N THR A 499 4.04 3.25 -56.78
CA THR A 499 3.36 4.35 -56.09
C THR A 499 2.58 3.90 -54.87
N GLY A 500 2.53 2.60 -54.59
CA GLY A 500 1.85 2.09 -53.42
C GLY A 500 2.58 2.41 -52.12
N GLY A 501 2.19 1.76 -51.03
CA GLY A 501 2.92 1.74 -49.79
C GLY A 501 3.22 3.11 -49.18
N LYS A 502 4.51 3.38 -48.97
CA LYS A 502 4.99 4.49 -48.13
C LYS A 502 4.79 5.85 -48.81
N GLU A 503 3.72 6.55 -48.43
CA GLU A 503 3.46 7.94 -48.84
C GLU A 503 3.55 8.16 -50.37
N GLY A 504 3.10 7.19 -51.16
CA GLY A 504 3.13 7.31 -52.62
C GLY A 504 4.47 6.95 -53.29
N LYS A 505 5.40 6.30 -52.57
CA LYS A 505 6.76 5.97 -53.05
C LYS A 505 7.00 4.47 -53.24
N GLY A 506 6.00 3.64 -53.00
CA GLY A 506 6.10 2.20 -53.10
C GLY A 506 6.92 1.56 -51.99
N VAL A 507 7.03 0.24 -52.11
CA VAL A 507 8.05 -0.60 -51.44
C VAL A 507 9.23 -0.90 -52.37
N GLY A 508 9.16 -0.43 -53.62
CA GLY A 508 10.18 -0.56 -54.65
C GLY A 508 9.94 -1.77 -55.56
N ILE A 509 10.54 -1.68 -56.76
CA ILE A 509 10.48 -2.75 -57.76
C ILE A 509 11.40 -3.90 -57.38
N ASN A 510 10.89 -5.13 -57.44
CA ASN A 510 11.67 -6.34 -57.22
C ASN A 510 12.42 -6.75 -58.50
N HIS A 511 11.69 -6.95 -59.60
CA HIS A 511 12.28 -7.34 -60.88
C HIS A 511 11.36 -7.01 -62.07
N PHE A 512 11.91 -7.14 -63.27
CA PHE A 512 11.18 -7.07 -64.54
C PHE A 512 11.19 -8.43 -65.22
N GLU A 513 10.13 -8.75 -65.95
CA GLU A 513 10.10 -9.90 -66.85
C GLU A 513 9.77 -9.46 -68.28
N CYS A 514 10.50 -10.01 -69.25
CA CYS A 514 10.39 -9.66 -70.65
C CYS A 514 10.02 -10.88 -71.49
N SER A 515 9.18 -10.66 -72.50
CA SER A 515 8.77 -11.63 -73.52
C SER A 515 8.96 -11.01 -74.90
N ILE A 516 9.67 -11.70 -75.80
CA ILE A 516 9.84 -11.29 -77.20
C ILE A 516 9.05 -12.27 -78.06
N ASP A 517 8.23 -11.74 -78.97
CA ASP A 517 7.43 -12.49 -79.94
C ASP A 517 6.55 -13.57 -79.30
N ASN A 518 5.97 -13.23 -78.13
CA ASN A 518 5.16 -14.12 -77.30
C ASN A 518 5.92 -15.35 -76.77
N SER A 519 7.25 -15.24 -76.59
CA SER A 519 8.02 -16.19 -75.80
C SER A 519 7.53 -16.24 -74.35
N ASN A 520 7.96 -17.24 -73.59
CA ASN A 520 7.78 -17.21 -72.14
C ASN A 520 8.44 -15.95 -71.55
N TYR A 521 7.82 -15.39 -70.50
CA TYR A 521 8.42 -14.33 -69.71
C TYR A 521 9.67 -14.85 -69.01
N THR A 522 10.72 -14.04 -69.04
CA THR A 522 11.99 -14.32 -68.38
C THR A 522 12.50 -13.05 -67.71
N THR A 523 13.16 -13.19 -66.56
CA THR A 523 13.73 -12.04 -65.85
C THR A 523 14.69 -11.26 -66.76
N CYS A 524 14.50 -9.95 -66.81
CA CYS A 524 15.30 -9.05 -67.64
C CYS A 524 15.72 -7.80 -66.86
N THR A 525 16.66 -7.05 -67.43
CA THR A 525 17.13 -5.78 -66.86
C THR A 525 17.15 -4.72 -67.95
N SER A 526 17.00 -3.46 -67.53
CA SER A 526 17.12 -2.31 -68.41
C SER A 526 18.58 -1.81 -68.41
N PRO A 527 19.19 -1.58 -69.58
CA PRO A 527 18.62 -1.75 -70.92
C PRO A 527 18.63 -3.22 -71.39
N LEU A 528 17.59 -3.63 -72.14
CA LEU A 528 17.50 -4.93 -72.80
C LEU A 528 17.93 -4.82 -74.26
N GLN A 529 18.91 -5.62 -74.67
CA GLN A 529 19.34 -5.70 -76.06
C GLN A 529 18.81 -6.97 -76.72
N SER A 530 18.06 -6.83 -77.80
CA SER A 530 17.67 -7.92 -78.70
C SER A 530 18.55 -7.92 -79.94
N ASN A 531 19.14 -9.06 -80.26
CA ASN A 531 20.10 -9.24 -81.36
C ASN A 531 19.66 -10.37 -82.28
N ASN A 532 20.20 -10.40 -83.50
CA ASN A 532 19.94 -11.45 -84.49
C ASN A 532 18.44 -11.61 -84.81
N LEU A 533 17.71 -10.50 -84.84
CA LEU A 533 16.32 -10.46 -85.23
C LEU A 533 16.20 -10.80 -86.72
N THR A 534 15.23 -11.64 -87.07
CA THR A 534 14.91 -11.95 -88.46
C THR A 534 14.09 -10.83 -89.08
N ASP A 535 14.02 -10.77 -90.41
CA ASP A 535 13.05 -9.89 -91.06
C ASP A 535 11.61 -10.28 -90.68
N GLY A 536 10.79 -9.28 -90.35
CA GLY A 536 9.44 -9.50 -89.87
C GLY A 536 8.99 -8.53 -88.78
N THR A 537 7.75 -8.72 -88.32
CA THR A 537 7.20 -7.97 -87.18
C THR A 537 7.60 -8.65 -85.88
N HIS A 538 8.07 -7.85 -84.93
CA HIS A 538 8.44 -8.24 -83.59
C HIS A 538 7.63 -7.50 -82.54
N THR A 539 7.46 -8.14 -81.39
CA THR A 539 6.78 -7.57 -80.21
C THR A 539 7.61 -7.83 -78.96
N LEU A 540 7.83 -6.80 -78.16
CA LEU A 540 8.40 -6.88 -76.81
C LEU A 540 7.29 -6.55 -75.80
N ASN A 541 7.09 -7.44 -74.83
CA ASN A 541 6.21 -7.21 -73.68
C ASN A 541 7.05 -7.22 -72.40
N ILE A 542 6.84 -6.25 -71.52
CA ILE A 542 7.55 -6.10 -70.24
C ILE A 542 6.55 -5.97 -69.09
N THR A 543 6.69 -6.79 -68.07
CA THR A 543 5.99 -6.69 -66.78
C THR A 543 6.98 -6.35 -65.66
N SER A 544 6.47 -5.78 -64.56
CA SER A 544 7.23 -5.57 -63.33
C SER A 544 6.48 -6.11 -62.13
N GLU A 545 7.21 -6.60 -61.14
CA GLU A 545 6.71 -7.01 -59.83
C GLU A 545 7.39 -6.17 -58.75
N ASP A 546 6.64 -5.72 -57.75
CA ASP A 546 7.19 -4.99 -56.61
C ASP A 546 7.74 -5.93 -55.50
N ASN A 547 8.28 -5.37 -54.42
CA ASN A 547 8.87 -6.14 -53.32
C ASN A 547 7.86 -6.87 -52.41
N VAL A 548 6.55 -6.70 -52.61
CA VAL A 548 5.49 -7.43 -51.87
C VAL A 548 4.66 -8.36 -52.78
N GLY A 549 5.07 -8.49 -54.05
CA GLY A 549 4.53 -9.43 -55.02
C GLY A 549 3.35 -8.91 -55.84
N ASN A 550 3.11 -7.60 -55.87
CA ASN A 550 2.11 -7.05 -56.78
C ASN A 550 2.69 -7.01 -58.20
N LEU A 551 2.06 -7.73 -59.12
CA LEU A 551 2.46 -7.83 -60.52
C LEU A 551 1.67 -6.82 -61.38
N SER A 552 2.35 -6.10 -62.27
CA SER A 552 1.69 -5.20 -63.23
C SER A 552 0.57 -5.90 -64.00
N PRO A 553 -0.68 -5.39 -63.98
CA PRO A 553 -1.84 -6.09 -64.54
C PRO A 553 -1.83 -6.16 -66.07
N SER A 554 -1.13 -5.24 -66.74
CA SER A 554 -0.92 -5.27 -68.19
C SER A 554 0.55 -4.98 -68.53
N PRO A 555 1.18 -5.81 -69.38
CA PRO A 555 2.55 -5.56 -69.82
C PRO A 555 2.65 -4.28 -70.66
N SER A 556 3.77 -3.57 -70.53
CA SER A 556 4.16 -2.52 -71.47
C SER A 556 4.60 -3.17 -72.78
N SER A 557 3.96 -2.81 -73.89
CA SER A 557 4.15 -3.49 -75.18
C SER A 557 4.75 -2.56 -76.24
N PHE A 558 5.73 -3.06 -76.98
CA PHE A 558 6.38 -2.35 -78.08
C PHE A 558 6.46 -3.25 -79.32
N ASN A 559 5.99 -2.73 -80.45
CA ASN A 559 5.96 -3.45 -81.73
C ASN A 559 6.90 -2.75 -82.72
N TRP A 560 7.61 -3.52 -83.55
CA TRP A 560 8.41 -2.96 -84.65
C TRP A 560 8.58 -3.96 -85.79
N THR A 561 8.98 -3.48 -86.96
CA THR A 561 9.34 -4.35 -88.10
C THR A 561 10.83 -4.23 -88.39
N VAL A 562 11.52 -5.37 -88.47
CA VAL A 562 12.88 -5.46 -88.97
C VAL A 562 12.83 -5.76 -90.46
N ASP A 563 13.50 -4.95 -91.25
CA ASP A 563 13.67 -5.16 -92.69
C ASP A 563 15.12 -4.90 -93.07
N THR A 564 15.88 -5.97 -93.31
CA THR A 564 17.32 -5.88 -93.62
C THR A 564 17.61 -6.02 -95.12
N VAL A 565 16.58 -6.18 -95.95
CA VAL A 565 16.73 -6.56 -97.35
C VAL A 565 16.49 -5.36 -98.26
N PRO A 566 17.47 -4.96 -99.09
CA PRO A 566 17.24 -3.96 -100.12
C PRO A 566 16.13 -4.36 -101.12
N PRO A 567 15.35 -3.40 -101.63
CA PRO A 567 14.38 -3.67 -102.69
C PRO A 567 15.10 -4.04 -104.00
N THR A 568 14.41 -4.80 -104.87
CA THR A 568 14.90 -5.13 -106.22
C THR A 568 14.21 -4.26 -107.26
N THR A 569 14.98 -3.48 -108.03
CA THR A 569 14.46 -2.55 -109.05
C THR A 569 14.46 -3.16 -110.44
N THR A 570 13.38 -3.00 -111.20
CA THR A 570 13.26 -3.50 -112.59
C THR A 570 12.76 -2.39 -113.52
N ILE A 571 13.37 -2.26 -114.70
CA ILE A 571 12.80 -1.47 -115.81
C ILE A 571 11.75 -2.33 -116.51
N ASP A 572 10.49 -1.89 -116.47
CA ASP A 572 9.37 -2.65 -117.02
C ASP A 572 9.25 -2.41 -118.53
N THR A 573 9.30 -1.14 -118.96
CA THR A 573 9.22 -0.77 -120.37
C THR A 573 10.05 0.48 -120.68
N ALA A 574 10.51 0.59 -121.92
CA ALA A 574 11.05 1.81 -122.50
C ALA A 574 10.32 2.08 -123.82
N ILE A 575 9.74 3.27 -123.98
CA ILE A 575 8.95 3.65 -125.16
C ILE A 575 9.51 4.96 -125.73
N ASP A 576 9.82 4.97 -127.01
CA ASP A 576 10.31 6.18 -127.69
C ASP A 576 9.19 7.19 -127.99
N GLY A 577 9.55 8.41 -128.40
CA GLY A 577 8.58 9.45 -128.77
C GLY A 577 7.71 9.10 -129.99
N ASN A 578 8.06 8.06 -130.75
CA ASN A 578 7.24 7.50 -131.83
C ASN A 578 6.28 6.40 -131.35
N LYS A 579 6.17 6.19 -130.04
CA LYS A 579 5.35 5.17 -129.39
C LYS A 579 5.78 3.73 -129.68
N SER A 580 7.07 3.52 -129.97
CA SER A 580 7.66 2.20 -130.19
C SER A 580 8.41 1.73 -128.95
N ALA A 581 8.25 0.45 -128.59
CA ALA A 581 9.00 -0.15 -127.50
C ALA A 581 10.48 -0.31 -127.89
N ILE A 582 11.38 0.06 -126.98
CA ILE A 582 12.83 -0.11 -127.11
C ILE A 582 13.27 -1.20 -126.13
N THR A 583 14.13 -2.10 -126.56
CA THR A 583 14.81 -3.08 -125.68
C THR A 583 16.26 -2.69 -125.45
N ASN A 584 16.89 -3.21 -124.39
CA ASN A 584 18.29 -2.92 -124.08
C ASN A 584 19.21 -3.22 -125.28
N GLY A 585 20.04 -2.26 -125.65
CA GLY A 585 20.94 -2.32 -126.81
C GLY A 585 20.30 -2.00 -128.18
N SER A 586 19.02 -1.61 -128.23
CA SER A 586 18.33 -1.20 -129.47
C SER A 586 18.59 0.27 -129.83
N ASN A 587 18.33 0.63 -131.09
CA ASN A 587 18.41 2.00 -131.61
C ASN A 587 17.00 2.58 -131.84
N THR A 588 16.83 3.91 -131.71
CA THR A 588 15.60 4.64 -132.06
C THR A 588 15.92 5.88 -132.90
N GLY A 589 14.96 6.31 -133.73
CA GLY A 589 15.02 7.59 -134.45
C GLY A 589 14.32 8.75 -133.71
N SER A 590 13.85 8.54 -132.48
CA SER A 590 13.23 9.57 -131.64
C SER A 590 14.24 10.21 -130.70
N ASN A 591 14.05 11.49 -130.37
CA ASN A 591 14.84 12.24 -129.39
C ASN A 591 14.14 12.34 -128.02
N SER A 592 13.19 11.43 -127.76
CA SER A 592 12.53 11.29 -126.47
C SER A 592 12.31 9.82 -126.16
N VAL A 593 12.47 9.46 -124.90
CA VAL A 593 12.19 8.12 -124.38
C VAL A 593 11.52 8.23 -123.01
N THR A 594 10.51 7.40 -122.79
CA THR A 594 9.80 7.26 -121.52
C THR A 594 10.08 5.88 -120.96
N PHE A 595 10.57 5.81 -119.72
CA PHE A 595 10.78 4.57 -119.00
C PHE A 595 9.70 4.38 -117.94
N THR A 596 9.10 3.19 -117.89
CA THR A 596 8.36 2.72 -116.71
C THR A 596 9.24 1.71 -115.99
N PHE A 597 9.29 1.82 -114.67
CA PHE A 597 10.00 0.92 -113.80
C PHE A 597 9.18 0.66 -112.53
N SER A 598 9.49 -0.47 -111.89
CA SER A 598 8.89 -0.91 -110.65
C SER A 598 9.99 -1.40 -109.71
N ALA A 599 9.66 -1.52 -108.42
CA ALA A 599 10.54 -2.19 -107.47
C ALA A 599 9.70 -3.09 -106.57
N ASN A 600 10.30 -4.21 -106.19
CA ASN A 600 9.72 -5.17 -105.27
C ASN A 600 10.54 -5.20 -103.99
N ASP A 601 9.89 -4.94 -102.87
CA ASP A 601 10.47 -5.01 -101.54
C ASP A 601 9.99 -6.30 -100.88
N THR A 602 10.93 -7.20 -100.59
CA THR A 602 10.65 -8.55 -100.07
C THR A 602 11.13 -8.75 -98.64
N GLY A 603 11.79 -7.75 -98.04
CA GLY A 603 12.18 -7.81 -96.64
C GLY A 603 10.99 -7.64 -95.71
N GLY A 604 11.22 -7.46 -94.42
CA GLY A 604 10.17 -6.95 -93.53
C GLY A 604 8.96 -7.86 -93.32
N LYS A 605 7.77 -7.25 -93.23
CA LYS A 605 6.54 -7.91 -92.77
C LYS A 605 6.01 -8.91 -93.80
N GLU A 606 5.97 -10.20 -93.43
CA GLU A 606 5.42 -11.28 -94.26
C GLU A 606 6.01 -11.35 -95.68
N GLY A 607 7.26 -10.89 -95.87
CA GLY A 607 7.92 -10.84 -97.18
C GLY A 607 7.35 -9.80 -98.15
N LYS A 608 6.67 -8.76 -97.64
CA LYS A 608 6.09 -7.65 -98.43
C LYS A 608 6.83 -6.32 -98.25
N GLY A 609 7.94 -6.33 -97.54
CA GLY A 609 8.76 -5.15 -97.29
C GLY A 609 8.17 -4.18 -96.28
N VAL A 610 8.89 -3.08 -96.10
CA VAL A 610 8.36 -1.83 -95.53
C VAL A 610 7.93 -0.84 -96.62
N GLY A 611 8.02 -1.25 -97.88
CA GLY A 611 7.59 -0.50 -99.06
C GLY A 611 8.70 0.38 -99.65
N ILE A 612 8.53 0.76 -100.91
CA ILE A 612 9.48 1.61 -101.63
C ILE A 612 9.27 3.07 -101.21
N ASN A 613 10.33 3.70 -100.71
CA ASN A 613 10.30 5.10 -100.31
C ASN A 613 10.63 6.03 -101.49
N VAL A 614 11.67 5.70 -102.26
CA VAL A 614 12.13 6.55 -103.35
C VAL A 614 12.78 5.74 -104.48
N PHE A 615 12.56 6.21 -105.72
CA PHE A 615 13.35 5.83 -106.89
C PHE A 615 14.32 6.97 -107.22
N GLU A 616 15.56 6.61 -107.57
CA GLU A 616 16.53 7.56 -108.07
C GLU A 616 17.01 7.13 -109.47
N CYS A 617 16.98 8.08 -110.39
CA CYS A 617 17.30 7.87 -111.80
C CYS A 617 18.56 8.64 -112.21
N SER A 618 19.31 8.06 -113.13
CA SER A 618 20.48 8.66 -113.79
C SER A 618 20.38 8.43 -115.29
N ILE A 619 20.80 9.40 -116.09
CA ILE A 619 20.99 9.26 -117.54
C ILE A 619 22.45 9.62 -117.85
N ASP A 620 23.12 8.77 -118.62
CA ASP A 620 24.52 8.94 -119.07
C ASP A 620 25.53 9.17 -117.94
N ASN A 621 25.32 8.47 -116.82
CA ASN A 621 26.11 8.61 -115.59
C ASN A 621 26.07 10.02 -114.97
N SER A 622 24.96 10.75 -115.16
CA SER A 622 24.65 11.90 -114.33
C SER A 622 24.48 11.51 -112.86
N ASN A 623 24.52 12.49 -111.96
CA ASN A 623 24.19 12.24 -110.56
C ASN A 623 22.76 11.72 -110.46
N PHE A 624 22.57 10.70 -109.63
CA PHE A 624 21.24 10.18 -109.33
C PHE A 624 20.38 11.25 -108.68
N THR A 625 19.16 11.42 -109.21
CA THR A 625 18.15 12.34 -108.68
C THR A 625 16.84 11.60 -108.49
N THR A 626 16.06 12.01 -107.49
CA THR A 626 14.72 11.47 -107.26
C THR A 626 13.87 11.55 -108.52
N CYS A 627 13.22 10.44 -108.87
CA CYS A 627 12.35 10.31 -110.02
C CYS A 627 11.09 9.51 -109.65
N ALA A 628 10.09 9.54 -110.55
CA ALA A 628 8.89 8.74 -110.46
C ALA A 628 8.73 7.92 -111.75
N SER A 629 8.06 6.78 -111.65
CA SER A 629 7.66 5.97 -112.81
C SER A 629 6.27 6.41 -113.27
N PRO A 630 6.06 6.75 -114.55
CA PRO A 630 7.05 6.83 -115.63
C PRO A 630 7.94 8.08 -115.55
N VAL A 631 9.19 7.97 -116.02
CA VAL A 631 10.10 9.11 -116.24
C VAL A 631 10.32 9.32 -117.74
N GLN A 632 10.30 10.57 -118.19
CA GLN A 632 10.53 10.91 -119.60
C GLN A 632 11.79 11.75 -119.76
N PHE A 633 12.64 11.36 -120.71
CA PHE A 633 13.75 12.16 -121.20
C PHE A 633 13.42 12.73 -122.59
N THR A 634 13.81 13.97 -122.83
CA THR A 634 13.57 14.70 -124.09
C THR A 634 14.89 15.23 -124.66
N SER A 635 14.84 15.98 -125.76
CA SER A 635 16.01 16.63 -126.36
C SER A 635 16.77 17.61 -125.43
N ALA A 636 16.20 17.95 -124.27
CA ALA A 636 16.90 18.70 -123.22
C ALA A 636 17.87 17.82 -122.40
N ASN A 637 17.68 16.51 -122.40
CA ASN A 637 18.40 15.55 -121.55
C ASN A 637 19.23 14.55 -122.36
N ILE A 638 18.81 14.23 -123.59
CA ILE A 638 19.47 13.27 -124.47
C ILE A 638 19.69 13.90 -125.84
N SER A 639 20.81 13.55 -126.49
CA SER A 639 21.21 14.05 -127.81
C SER A 639 21.24 12.90 -128.81
N ASP A 640 21.75 13.11 -130.02
CA ASP A 640 22.09 11.98 -130.89
C ASP A 640 23.30 11.25 -130.28
N GLY A 641 23.21 9.92 -130.11
CA GLY A 641 24.27 9.12 -129.50
C GLY A 641 23.79 7.95 -128.65
N HIS A 642 24.75 7.31 -127.99
CA HIS A 642 24.52 6.19 -127.08
C HIS A 642 24.15 6.72 -125.68
N HIS A 643 23.01 6.26 -125.16
CA HIS A 643 22.50 6.69 -123.86
C HIS A 643 22.33 5.53 -122.88
N ILE A 644 22.63 5.75 -121.60
CA ILE A 644 22.46 4.75 -120.53
C ILE A 644 21.54 5.31 -119.45
N PHE A 645 20.33 4.76 -119.35
CA PHE A 645 19.46 5.01 -118.21
C PHE A 645 19.82 4.05 -117.08
N LYS A 646 19.80 4.52 -115.84
CA LYS A 646 19.96 3.70 -114.63
C LYS A 646 18.91 4.11 -113.61
N VAL A 647 18.29 3.13 -112.96
CA VAL A 647 17.35 3.36 -111.86
C VAL A 647 17.62 2.39 -110.72
N PHE A 648 17.56 2.89 -109.50
CA PHE A 648 17.50 2.05 -108.30
C PHE A 648 16.43 2.57 -107.35
N SER A 649 16.05 1.71 -106.41
CA SER A 649 15.07 2.02 -105.37
C SER A 649 15.70 1.94 -103.98
N LYS A 650 15.07 2.64 -103.04
CA LYS A 650 15.37 2.60 -101.61
C LYS A 650 14.06 2.41 -100.86
N ASP A 651 14.05 1.51 -99.90
CA ASP A 651 12.86 1.19 -99.11
C ASP A 651 12.58 2.22 -97.99
N GLY A 652 11.51 1.96 -97.23
CA GLY A 652 11.03 2.75 -96.09
C GLY A 652 12.00 2.86 -94.89
N VAL A 653 12.97 1.95 -94.75
CA VAL A 653 13.98 1.97 -93.67
C VAL A 653 15.38 2.35 -94.16
N GLY A 654 15.50 2.52 -95.47
CA GLY A 654 16.64 3.04 -96.18
C GLY A 654 17.61 1.99 -96.73
N ASN A 655 17.22 0.72 -96.81
CA ASN A 655 18.00 -0.25 -97.57
C ASN A 655 17.96 0.14 -99.05
N ARG A 656 19.11 0.12 -99.69
CA ARG A 656 19.30 0.63 -101.05
C ARG A 656 19.69 -0.50 -101.97
N ASP A 657 19.00 -0.63 -103.09
CA ASP A 657 19.41 -1.51 -104.18
C ASP A 657 20.81 -1.10 -104.66
N LEU A 658 21.78 -2.00 -104.47
CA LEU A 658 23.18 -1.76 -104.82
C LEU A 658 23.49 -2.07 -106.29
N SER A 659 22.51 -2.61 -107.03
CA SER A 659 22.62 -3.04 -108.42
C SER A 659 21.55 -2.33 -109.27
N PRO A 660 21.76 -1.05 -109.65
CA PRO A 660 20.78 -0.31 -110.44
C PRO A 660 20.45 -1.04 -111.75
N SER A 661 19.16 -1.13 -112.06
CA SER A 661 18.69 -1.62 -113.36
C SER A 661 19.10 -0.63 -114.45
N SER A 662 19.62 -1.12 -115.59
CA SER A 662 20.19 -0.30 -116.66
C SER A 662 19.73 -0.70 -118.06
#